data_AF-C1MNA9-F1
#
_entry.id   AF-C1MNA9-F1
#
_cell.length_a   1.000
_cell.length_b   1.000
_cell.length_c   1.000
_cell.angle_alpha   90.00
_cell.angle_beta   90.00
_cell.angle_gamma   90.00
#
_symmetry.space_group_name_H-M   'P 1'
#
loop_
_entity.id
_entity.type
_entity.pdbx_description
1 polymer ?
#
loop_
_entity_poly.entity_id
_entity_poly.type
_entity_poly.pdbx_seq_one_letter_code
_entity_poly.pdbx_strand_id
1 'polypeptide(L)'
;MTVSDANDAVAPGVAAADAILPCPHFEGVEKRIEIDFHEGSSQRDLRSLPREVLDDAMTASECLIVSHERAEAFDAYVLSESSLFVFPTKFVLKTCGTTKLLNAIPLVLEHAAAIGMKPRRCKYTRSTFLFPDEQPMGGNFDEETKVLESYFGGLGPDGGNSFVLGSKLRGVQWHVYLADDNGAGNAAKKPRQQPRSHRSLSLSRGEGRRVSDDDDVSEDSNDSAATGDDAADALSLEGSTDRRLFEPTVSLEVCMTHLDVTHAKHFFRTESFVSSRATTEESGIAALFPDMTIDDYVFEPCGYSMNGVDRAINGKEFSTIHITPEDGFSYCSVEHSNLSLSRADPEAYVRGIAARFKPGKFSLAVSTDAPPATAAEMRRVPTLPGYRRVQASHQEIDASGGAVSFYTFVRLPEENFTMAIDDVVATAKAAVAAAQIATLEENFELSPAASDDDEKPSSYDTDEDAPDRKKLRLDARCDSPHAGCVSALSAGTVAGLEMNLSLPSVNDLGAMATATATTAHAHHSVMKASPGDAKGIATLRASLPTPRPLACAQKHEDALVVKALVESHAKSLPGGGARSIDNCVLDVIESGLAQRAQERLERFLVVDLGVVTRRWHYWRATLPRVQPHYAVKCNMDTRVLATLAALGSSFDCASPTEVDAVISLGVSPDRIIYANPCKLPRHLAAVAGSGVSLTTFDSVGELEKISALAPEMKVLLRLRADDPDARCVLGNKYGAEPAEVKVLLEAAKRLGVNVNGVSFHVGSGATNPLAFREALEFARVAFDAAKELGLPPMEVLDIGGGFSGSIKADDASNDDDVTLAAVAGEVNKSLERLFPEAEGVRVISEPGRYFAEACVTLACMIFSRRIRSTEDGSLAPGEDSHQYFVSDGLYGMMNSIMYDHATVNSRLLPVATNAAALAAGNVDAVIPANVYAGDDAVVGNSRAKTYPSTVFGPTCDGLDKIHEQTAMPELTVGDWLVFPHMGAYTVSAGSNFNGFSCADVKKFYVCSPSDADPEPVVR
;
A
#
# COMPACT_ATOMS: atom_id res chain seq x y z
N MET A 1 63.32 14.83 -4.69
CA MET A 1 63.29 16.10 -5.44
C MET A 1 61.90 16.68 -5.19
N THR A 2 61.68 17.68 -4.34
CA THR A 2 62.20 19.08 -4.29
C THR A 2 61.64 19.96 -5.40
N VAL A 3 61.26 21.18 -5.00
CA VAL A 3 60.71 22.37 -5.71
C VAL A 3 59.24 22.60 -5.29
N SER A 4 58.89 23.48 -4.33
CA SER A 4 59.19 24.92 -4.13
C SER A 4 58.54 25.81 -5.21
N ASP A 5 58.04 27.03 -5.00
CA ASP A 5 57.62 27.83 -3.83
C ASP A 5 57.02 29.14 -4.41
N ALA A 6 56.41 29.98 -3.56
CA ALA A 6 56.38 31.45 -3.67
C ALA A 6 55.51 32.19 -4.75
N ASN A 7 54.67 33.11 -4.25
CA ASN A 7 54.53 34.53 -4.68
C ASN A 7 53.86 34.85 -6.05
N ASP A 8 53.26 36.02 -6.34
CA ASP A 8 52.86 37.26 -5.61
C ASP A 8 51.84 38.02 -6.50
N ALA A 9 51.07 39.06 -6.10
CA ALA A 9 50.49 39.52 -4.83
C ALA A 9 49.56 40.75 -5.12
N VAL A 10 48.64 41.12 -4.22
CA VAL A 10 47.83 42.38 -4.32
C VAL A 10 47.76 43.09 -2.95
N ALA A 11 47.65 44.43 -2.98
CA ALA A 11 47.94 45.35 -1.87
C ALA A 11 46.77 45.60 -0.87
N PRO A 12 47.03 46.20 0.32
CA PRO A 12 46.12 46.12 1.48
C PRO A 12 45.28 47.37 1.80
N GLY A 13 44.25 47.14 2.64
CA GLY A 13 43.33 48.12 3.23
C GLY A 13 41.90 47.56 3.22
N VAL A 14 41.11 47.52 4.30
CA VAL A 14 41.12 48.28 5.57
C VAL A 14 41.38 47.37 6.78
N ALA A 15 41.73 47.93 7.95
CA ALA A 15 42.08 47.17 9.15
C ALA A 15 40.91 46.94 10.13
N ALA A 16 40.79 45.70 10.60
CA ALA A 16 40.31 45.26 11.92
C ALA A 16 38.93 45.75 12.43
N ALA A 17 37.89 44.95 12.15
CA ALA A 17 36.73 44.79 13.04
C ALA A 17 36.35 43.31 13.29
N ASP A 18 37.00 42.35 12.60
CA ASP A 18 36.72 40.92 12.75
C ASP A 18 37.70 40.24 13.72
N ALA A 19 37.23 40.03 14.94
CA ALA A 19 37.83 39.14 15.93
C ALA A 19 36.75 38.25 16.58
N ILE A 20 35.78 37.81 15.75
CA ILE A 20 34.86 36.74 16.13
C ILE A 20 35.71 35.48 16.34
N LEU A 21 35.55 34.84 17.51
CA LEU A 21 36.24 33.59 17.84
C LEU A 21 35.82 32.49 16.86
N PRO A 22 36.71 31.56 16.47
CA PRO A 22 36.35 30.48 15.58
C PRO A 22 35.28 29.59 16.22
N CYS A 23 34.06 29.60 15.66
CA CYS A 23 33.01 28.67 16.03
C CYS A 23 33.42 27.24 15.61
N PRO A 24 33.30 26.22 16.47
CA PRO A 24 33.78 24.88 16.18
C PRO A 24 32.81 24.09 15.29
N HIS A 25 33.28 23.68 14.11
CA HIS A 25 32.77 22.59 13.25
C HIS A 25 31.40 21.98 13.60
N PHE A 26 30.41 22.25 12.73
CA PHE A 26 29.41 21.28 12.22
C PHE A 26 29.14 20.05 13.11
N GLU A 27 27.99 20.04 13.75
CA GLU A 27 27.55 18.88 14.53
C GLU A 27 26.80 17.87 13.63
N GLY A 28 27.22 16.60 13.71
CA GLY A 28 26.65 15.49 12.95
C GLY A 28 25.21 15.12 13.33
N VAL A 29 24.60 14.29 12.48
CA VAL A 29 23.19 13.86 12.64
C VAL A 29 22.97 13.05 13.92
N GLU A 30 21.73 13.10 14.40
CA GLU A 30 21.24 12.29 15.52
C GLU A 30 21.52 10.79 15.33
N LYS A 31 22.04 10.18 16.41
CA LYS A 31 22.27 8.75 16.61
C LYS A 31 21.54 8.35 17.88
N ARG A 32 20.71 7.29 17.83
CA ARG A 32 19.90 6.81 18.96
C ARG A 32 20.15 5.32 19.16
N ILE A 33 20.41 4.91 20.40
CA ILE A 33 20.41 3.50 20.81
C ILE A 33 19.45 3.28 21.97
N GLU A 34 18.71 2.20 21.90
CA GLU A 34 17.75 1.73 22.89
C GLU A 34 18.07 0.27 23.20
N ILE A 35 18.34 -0.03 24.47
CA ILE A 35 18.67 -1.37 24.96
C ILE A 35 17.63 -1.74 26.02
N ASP A 36 16.81 -2.74 25.72
CA ASP A 36 15.91 -3.37 26.68
C ASP A 36 16.64 -4.51 27.41
N PHE A 37 16.33 -4.69 28.68
CA PHE A 37 16.86 -5.73 29.55
C PHE A 37 15.73 -6.54 30.17
N HIS A 38 15.97 -7.83 30.40
CA HIS A 38 15.11 -8.63 31.28
C HIS A 38 15.20 -8.14 32.72
N GLU A 39 14.09 -8.26 33.45
CA GLU A 39 14.05 -8.00 34.89
C GLU A 39 15.09 -8.87 35.63
N GLY A 40 15.94 -8.22 36.43
CA GLY A 40 17.01 -8.89 37.16
C GLY A 40 16.49 -9.63 38.38
N SER A 41 17.20 -10.68 38.79
CA SER A 41 16.88 -11.44 40.01
C SER A 41 17.26 -10.72 41.32
N SER A 42 17.44 -9.40 41.29
CA SER A 42 17.84 -8.57 42.44
C SER A 42 16.86 -7.41 42.61
N GLN A 43 16.73 -6.85 43.82
CA GLN A 43 15.90 -5.66 44.07
C GLN A 43 16.58 -4.35 43.61
N ARG A 44 17.28 -4.39 42.48
CA ARG A 44 17.98 -3.25 41.87
C ARG A 44 17.76 -3.26 40.37
N ASP A 45 17.50 -2.09 39.84
CA ASP A 45 17.20 -1.79 38.44
C ASP A 45 18.27 -0.85 37.85
N LEU A 46 18.17 -0.50 36.56
CA LEU A 46 19.13 0.42 35.93
C LEU A 46 19.11 1.83 36.56
N ARG A 47 18.01 2.23 37.21
CA ARG A 47 17.89 3.50 37.95
C ARG A 47 18.62 3.49 39.30
N SER A 48 19.16 2.34 39.71
CA SER A 48 20.07 2.19 40.85
C SER A 48 21.56 2.25 40.47
N LEU A 49 21.88 2.46 39.18
CA LEU A 49 23.25 2.67 38.73
C LEU A 49 23.86 3.94 39.38
N PRO A 50 25.11 3.88 39.89
CA PRO A 50 25.79 5.07 40.40
C PRO A 50 25.95 6.14 39.31
N ARG A 51 25.81 7.41 39.69
CA ARG A 51 25.98 8.56 38.77
C ARG A 51 27.34 8.55 38.07
N GLU A 52 28.39 8.11 38.76
CA GLU A 52 29.75 7.92 38.22
C GLU A 52 29.76 7.01 36.96
N VAL A 53 28.96 5.94 36.95
CA VAL A 53 28.85 5.01 35.80
C VAL A 53 28.19 5.69 34.59
N LEU A 54 27.22 6.58 34.83
CA LEU A 54 26.58 7.35 33.77
C LEU A 54 27.53 8.42 33.22
N ASP A 55 28.27 9.12 34.09
CA ASP A 55 29.29 10.09 33.69
C ASP A 55 30.43 9.42 32.90
N ASP A 56 30.89 8.23 33.30
CA ASP A 56 31.89 7.43 32.55
C ASP A 56 31.35 7.00 31.18
N ALA A 57 30.09 6.55 31.09
CA ALA A 57 29.46 6.15 29.82
C ALA A 57 29.26 7.34 28.86
N MET A 58 28.93 8.53 29.37
CA MET A 58 28.84 9.75 28.55
C MET A 58 30.24 10.23 28.15
N THR A 59 31.22 10.17 29.05
CA THR A 59 32.63 10.51 28.76
C THR A 59 33.21 9.60 27.68
N ALA A 60 32.91 8.29 27.71
CA ALA A 60 33.30 7.34 26.66
C ALA A 60 32.62 7.64 25.31
N SER A 61 31.41 8.22 25.34
CA SER A 61 30.67 8.69 24.17
C SER A 61 31.11 10.09 23.69
N GLU A 62 32.00 10.76 24.44
CA GLU A 62 32.47 12.14 24.21
C GLU A 62 31.38 13.21 24.37
N CYS A 63 30.48 13.02 25.35
CA CYS A 63 29.49 14.01 25.78
C CYS A 63 29.43 14.13 27.32
N LEU A 64 28.72 15.14 27.85
CA LEU A 64 28.58 15.39 29.29
C LEU A 64 27.11 15.57 29.70
N ILE A 65 26.74 15.15 30.91
CA ILE A 65 25.42 15.44 31.50
C ILE A 65 25.39 16.87 32.04
N VAL A 66 24.52 17.72 31.49
CA VAL A 66 24.38 19.14 31.88
C VAL A 66 23.19 19.43 32.80
N SER A 67 22.11 18.66 32.70
CA SER A 67 20.93 18.73 33.60
C SER A 67 20.31 17.35 33.84
N HIS A 68 19.39 17.26 34.80
CA HIS A 68 18.69 16.02 35.15
C HIS A 68 17.35 16.24 35.87
N GLU A 69 16.30 15.59 35.39
CA GLU A 69 15.00 15.48 36.04
C GLU A 69 14.64 14.01 36.34
N ARG A 70 14.15 13.75 37.56
CA ARG A 70 13.68 12.43 38.00
C ARG A 70 12.16 12.32 37.87
N ALA A 71 11.70 11.49 36.95
CA ALA A 71 10.28 11.16 36.76
C ALA A 71 9.88 9.89 37.51
N GLU A 72 8.59 9.54 37.44
CA GLU A 72 8.09 8.32 38.08
C GLU A 72 8.60 7.05 37.36
N ALA A 73 8.44 6.93 36.03
CA ALA A 73 8.90 5.75 35.30
C ALA A 73 10.38 5.76 34.89
N PHE A 74 11.04 6.91 34.72
CA PHE A 74 12.47 6.99 34.33
C PHE A 74 13.21 8.18 34.95
N ASP A 75 14.53 8.17 34.85
CA ASP A 75 15.41 9.33 35.07
C ASP A 75 15.85 9.92 33.73
N ALA A 76 15.72 11.23 33.57
CA ALA A 76 16.02 11.97 32.35
C ALA A 76 17.26 12.86 32.56
N TYR A 77 18.17 12.85 31.60
CA TYR A 77 19.43 13.59 31.63
C TYR A 77 19.59 14.39 30.34
N VAL A 78 19.70 15.72 30.44
CA VAL A 78 20.06 16.55 29.28
C VAL A 78 21.57 16.46 29.11
N LEU A 79 22.04 16.16 27.91
CA LEU A 79 23.45 16.09 27.56
C LEU A 79 23.90 17.38 26.87
N SER A 80 25.22 17.60 26.82
CA SER A 80 25.85 18.57 25.92
C SER A 80 25.50 18.30 24.45
N GLU A 81 25.28 17.02 24.11
CA GLU A 81 25.11 16.49 22.76
C GLU A 81 23.83 15.63 22.75
N SER A 82 22.64 16.23 22.82
CA SER A 82 21.32 15.56 22.94
C SER A 82 20.94 15.03 24.34
N SER A 83 20.62 13.73 24.52
CA SER A 83 19.80 13.25 25.67
C SER A 83 20.09 11.80 26.13
N LEU A 84 19.88 11.51 27.42
CA LEU A 84 19.92 10.16 28.01
C LEU A 84 18.68 9.91 28.89
N PHE A 85 18.07 8.72 28.79
CA PHE A 85 16.93 8.28 29.60
C PHE A 85 17.18 6.89 30.19
N VAL A 86 16.94 6.74 31.50
CA VAL A 86 17.16 5.49 32.25
C VAL A 86 15.86 5.05 32.91
N PHE A 87 15.22 4.03 32.34
CA PHE A 87 14.06 3.31 32.90
C PHE A 87 14.57 2.14 33.76
N PRO A 88 13.75 1.48 34.60
CA PRO A 88 14.17 0.31 35.35
C PRO A 88 14.79 -0.80 34.49
N THR A 89 14.22 -1.05 33.31
CA THR A 89 14.56 -2.14 32.39
C THR A 89 15.01 -1.69 31.00
N LYS A 90 15.09 -0.38 30.72
CA LYS A 90 15.45 0.17 29.42
C LYS A 90 16.44 1.33 29.54
N PHE A 91 17.45 1.35 28.68
CA PHE A 91 18.43 2.41 28.55
C PHE A 91 18.31 3.03 27.16
N VAL A 92 18.03 4.34 27.06
CA VAL A 92 17.97 5.07 25.79
C VAL A 92 19.00 6.19 25.79
N LEU A 93 19.98 6.12 24.90
CA LEU A 93 21.01 7.15 24.70
C LEU A 93 20.87 7.74 23.30
N LYS A 94 20.84 9.05 23.23
CA LYS A 94 20.86 9.85 22.00
C LYS A 94 22.08 10.75 21.97
N THR A 95 22.74 10.85 20.82
CA THR A 95 23.80 11.83 20.59
C THR A 95 23.82 12.39 19.17
N CYS A 96 24.11 13.68 19.04
CA CYS A 96 24.39 14.37 17.78
C CYS A 96 25.92 14.42 17.51
N GLY A 97 26.43 15.40 16.77
CA GLY A 97 27.86 15.72 16.75
C GLY A 97 28.77 14.64 16.14
N THR A 98 30.05 14.68 16.49
CA THR A 98 31.07 13.65 16.17
C THR A 98 31.18 12.56 17.25
N THR A 99 30.33 12.63 18.27
CA THR A 99 30.25 11.72 19.43
C THR A 99 30.23 10.23 19.09
N LYS A 100 30.75 9.44 20.02
CA LYS A 100 31.06 8.01 19.90
C LYS A 100 30.11 7.12 20.69
N LEU A 101 28.79 7.33 20.57
CA LEU A 101 27.71 6.65 21.31
C LEU A 101 27.87 5.13 21.50
N LEU A 102 28.41 4.40 20.53
CA LEU A 102 28.62 2.95 20.65
C LEU A 102 29.65 2.56 21.74
N ASN A 103 30.49 3.50 22.20
CA ASN A 103 31.44 3.29 23.30
C ASN A 103 30.76 3.16 24.68
N ALA A 104 29.53 3.67 24.86
CA ALA A 104 28.79 3.47 26.11
C ALA A 104 28.35 2.01 26.31
N ILE A 105 28.13 1.26 25.23
CA ILE A 105 27.58 -0.12 25.25
C ILE A 105 28.33 -1.04 26.23
N PRO A 106 29.66 -1.23 26.17
CA PRO A 106 30.36 -2.12 27.10
C PRO A 106 30.19 -1.73 28.57
N LEU A 107 30.26 -0.43 28.90
CA LEU A 107 30.12 0.07 30.27
C LEU A 107 28.71 -0.18 30.82
N VAL A 108 27.67 0.09 30.01
CA VAL A 108 26.27 -0.13 30.38
C VAL A 108 25.99 -1.63 30.55
N LEU A 109 26.47 -2.48 29.64
CA LEU A 109 26.28 -3.94 29.71
C LEU A 109 27.00 -4.57 30.91
N GLU A 110 28.23 -4.14 31.22
CA GLU A 110 28.98 -4.61 32.39
C GLU A 110 28.23 -4.30 33.71
N HIS A 111 27.75 -3.08 33.86
CA HIS A 111 27.07 -2.66 35.09
C HIS A 111 25.63 -3.23 35.20
N ALA A 112 24.91 -3.39 34.08
CA ALA A 112 23.64 -4.11 34.05
C ALA A 112 23.81 -5.58 34.46
N ALA A 113 24.86 -6.26 33.96
CA ALA A 113 25.19 -7.62 34.39
C ALA A 113 25.55 -7.69 35.89
N ALA A 114 26.22 -6.67 36.44
CA ALA A 114 26.55 -6.58 37.86
C ALA A 114 25.34 -6.37 38.80
N ILE A 115 24.18 -5.95 38.28
CA ILE A 115 22.89 -5.94 39.01
C ILE A 115 21.99 -7.14 38.66
N GLY A 116 22.47 -8.09 37.85
CA GLY A 116 21.79 -9.33 37.50
C GLY A 116 20.85 -9.24 36.30
N MET A 117 20.92 -8.14 35.52
CA MET A 117 20.11 -7.91 34.33
C MET A 117 20.85 -8.38 33.07
N LYS A 118 20.10 -8.78 32.03
CA LYS A 118 20.65 -9.21 30.74
C LYS A 118 19.96 -8.46 29.61
N PRO A 119 20.67 -8.06 28.55
CA PRO A 119 20.03 -7.47 27.37
C PRO A 119 19.03 -8.48 26.77
N ARG A 120 17.92 -7.94 26.27
CA ARG A 120 16.82 -8.65 25.61
C ARG A 120 16.70 -8.23 24.14
N ARG A 121 16.77 -6.91 23.92
CA ARG A 121 16.59 -6.25 22.62
C ARG A 121 17.54 -5.06 22.53
N CYS A 122 18.07 -4.81 21.34
CA CYS A 122 18.84 -3.61 21.03
C CYS A 122 18.36 -3.04 19.70
N LYS A 123 17.99 -1.75 19.70
CA LYS A 123 17.50 -0.99 18.55
C LYS A 123 18.39 0.24 18.38
N TYR A 124 19.09 0.33 17.25
CA TYR A 124 19.96 1.47 16.92
C TYR A 124 19.48 2.14 15.63
N THR A 125 19.32 3.46 15.65
CA THR A 125 18.81 4.25 14.52
C THR A 125 19.63 5.51 14.31
N ARG A 126 19.83 5.88 13.04
CA ARG A 126 20.38 7.19 12.65
C ARG A 126 20.02 7.58 11.22
N SER A 127 20.13 8.88 10.94
CA SER A 127 20.11 9.38 9.56
C SER A 127 21.40 9.05 8.79
N THR A 128 21.52 9.54 7.55
CA THR A 128 22.77 9.51 6.80
C THR A 128 23.67 10.66 7.26
N PHE A 129 24.91 10.36 7.65
CA PHE A 129 25.90 11.40 7.90
C PHE A 129 26.12 12.28 6.66
N LEU A 130 26.06 13.60 6.86
CA LEU A 130 26.34 14.59 5.82
C LEU A 130 27.85 14.69 5.54
N PHE A 131 28.68 14.51 6.57
CA PHE A 131 30.14 14.51 6.51
C PHE A 131 30.65 13.18 7.10
N PRO A 132 30.62 12.07 6.33
CA PRO A 132 30.94 10.74 6.84
C PRO A 132 32.42 10.59 7.25
N ASP A 133 33.34 11.28 6.57
CA ASP A 133 34.79 11.21 6.84
C ASP A 133 35.18 11.80 8.21
N GLU A 134 34.32 12.63 8.80
CA GLU A 134 34.49 13.25 10.13
C GLU A 134 33.85 12.41 11.26
N GLN A 135 33.19 11.31 10.92
CA GLN A 135 32.42 10.48 11.86
C GLN A 135 33.17 9.19 12.25
N PRO A 136 32.85 8.60 13.42
CA PRO A 136 33.40 7.31 13.82
C PRO A 136 33.24 6.24 12.71
N MET A 137 34.29 5.45 12.49
CA MET A 137 34.34 4.43 11.44
C MET A 137 34.04 4.95 10.01
N GLY A 138 34.25 6.25 9.74
CA GLY A 138 33.94 6.86 8.44
C GLY A 138 32.44 6.90 8.14
N GLY A 139 31.59 6.87 9.17
CA GLY A 139 30.13 6.83 9.04
C GLY A 139 29.58 5.56 8.38
N ASN A 140 30.39 4.49 8.28
CA ASN A 140 30.01 3.27 7.59
C ASN A 140 29.11 2.36 8.46
N PHE A 141 27.85 2.22 8.03
CA PHE A 141 26.85 1.41 8.72
C PHE A 141 27.20 -0.08 8.78
N ASP A 142 27.99 -0.60 7.83
CA ASP A 142 28.45 -1.99 7.88
C ASP A 142 29.46 -2.22 9.02
N GLU A 143 30.26 -1.23 9.39
CA GLU A 143 31.19 -1.34 10.53
C GLU A 143 30.47 -1.12 11.86
N GLU A 144 29.55 -0.15 11.94
CA GLU A 144 28.66 0.04 13.10
C GLU A 144 27.84 -1.23 13.38
N THR A 145 27.31 -1.88 12.33
CA THR A 145 26.60 -3.16 12.44
C THR A 145 27.50 -4.26 13.03
N LYS A 146 28.78 -4.36 12.62
CA LYS A 146 29.72 -5.35 13.21
C LYS A 146 30.00 -5.10 14.68
N VAL A 147 30.08 -3.83 15.10
CA VAL A 147 30.23 -3.47 16.52
C VAL A 147 28.98 -3.89 17.30
N LEU A 148 27.78 -3.58 16.79
CA LEU A 148 26.52 -3.96 17.42
C LEU A 148 26.34 -5.49 17.49
N GLU A 149 26.64 -6.22 16.41
CA GLU A 149 26.65 -7.69 16.38
C GLU A 149 27.57 -8.29 17.44
N SER A 150 28.74 -7.67 17.71
CA SER A 150 29.69 -8.18 18.71
C SER A 150 29.17 -8.16 20.16
N TYR A 151 28.13 -7.35 20.43
CA TYR A 151 27.44 -7.30 21.73
C TYR A 151 26.06 -7.98 21.71
N PHE A 152 25.33 -7.92 20.59
CA PHE A 152 23.90 -8.24 20.52
C PHE A 152 23.54 -9.35 19.51
N GLY A 153 24.47 -9.79 18.65
CA GLY A 153 24.24 -10.88 17.69
C GLY A 153 23.99 -12.25 18.34
N GLY A 154 24.20 -12.37 19.66
CA GLY A 154 23.84 -13.54 20.47
C GLY A 154 22.42 -13.54 21.04
N LEU A 155 21.60 -12.51 20.78
CA LEU A 155 20.21 -12.46 21.26
C LEU A 155 19.30 -13.38 20.44
N GLY A 156 19.24 -13.18 19.12
CA GLY A 156 18.37 -13.93 18.21
C GLY A 156 19.08 -15.12 17.53
N PRO A 157 18.33 -16.15 17.08
CA PRO A 157 18.91 -17.36 16.45
C PRO A 157 19.57 -17.11 15.08
N ASP A 158 19.25 -16.00 14.42
CA ASP A 158 19.80 -15.59 13.13
C ASP A 158 20.74 -14.35 13.22
N GLY A 159 21.03 -13.87 14.44
CA GLY A 159 21.74 -12.61 14.69
C GLY A 159 20.81 -11.38 14.73
N GLY A 160 21.38 -10.18 14.66
CA GLY A 160 20.66 -8.94 14.41
C GLY A 160 20.39 -8.70 12.93
N ASN A 161 19.44 -7.81 12.64
CA ASN A 161 19.04 -7.41 11.30
C ASN A 161 19.38 -5.94 11.09
N SER A 162 19.93 -5.59 9.92
CA SER A 162 20.21 -4.20 9.54
C SER A 162 19.47 -3.81 8.25
N PHE A 163 18.93 -2.59 8.25
CA PHE A 163 18.08 -2.05 7.19
C PHE A 163 18.51 -0.63 6.85
N VAL A 164 18.36 -0.25 5.58
CA VAL A 164 18.61 1.11 5.10
C VAL A 164 17.44 1.56 4.24
N LEU A 165 16.61 2.44 4.78
CA LEU A 165 15.39 2.96 4.15
C LEU A 165 15.70 4.21 3.31
N GLY A 166 15.04 4.34 2.16
CA GLY A 166 15.21 5.48 1.25
C GLY A 166 16.45 5.41 0.36
N SER A 167 16.76 6.51 -0.33
CA SER A 167 17.80 6.62 -1.36
C SER A 167 18.59 7.92 -1.24
N LYS A 168 19.93 7.81 -1.28
CA LYS A 168 20.85 8.97 -1.31
C LYS A 168 20.65 9.89 -2.53
N LEU A 169 19.90 9.46 -3.53
CA LEU A 169 19.56 10.24 -4.73
C LEU A 169 18.31 11.11 -4.56
N ARG A 170 17.41 10.78 -3.62
CA ARG A 170 16.14 11.51 -3.36
C ARG A 170 16.11 12.22 -2.00
N GLY A 171 17.16 12.08 -1.20
CA GLY A 171 17.31 12.73 0.10
C GLY A 171 18.41 12.08 0.92
N VAL A 172 18.19 11.98 2.23
CA VAL A 172 18.97 11.10 3.10
C VAL A 172 18.35 9.70 3.16
N GLN A 173 19.09 8.72 3.67
CA GLN A 173 18.61 7.40 4.07
C GLN A 173 18.53 7.28 5.59
N TRP A 174 17.60 6.45 6.06
CA TRP A 174 17.46 6.08 7.48
C TRP A 174 18.05 4.70 7.71
N HIS A 175 18.95 4.58 8.69
CA HIS A 175 19.65 3.35 9.02
C HIS A 175 19.06 2.78 10.31
N VAL A 176 18.75 1.49 10.32
CA VAL A 176 18.11 0.79 11.44
C VAL A 176 18.81 -0.54 11.67
N TYR A 177 19.29 -0.78 12.89
CA TYR A 177 19.74 -2.09 13.36
C TYR A 177 18.80 -2.56 14.48
N LEU A 178 18.42 -3.84 14.45
CA LEU A 178 17.62 -4.47 15.49
C LEU A 178 18.11 -5.89 15.79
N ALA A 179 18.38 -6.18 17.06
CA ALA A 179 18.53 -7.53 17.59
C ALA A 179 17.53 -7.75 18.74
N ASP A 180 16.93 -8.95 18.81
CA ASP A 180 15.90 -9.31 19.78
C ASP A 180 15.97 -10.83 20.04
N ASP A 181 15.80 -11.27 21.29
CA ASP A 181 15.75 -12.69 21.63
C ASP A 181 14.42 -13.39 21.29
N ASN A 182 13.42 -12.62 20.82
CA ASN A 182 12.10 -13.09 20.42
C ASN A 182 11.36 -13.91 21.51
N GLY A 183 11.72 -13.76 22.79
CA GLY A 183 10.97 -14.33 23.91
C GLY A 183 10.89 -15.86 23.95
N ALA A 184 11.83 -16.57 23.30
CA ALA A 184 12.04 -18.02 23.41
C ALA A 184 10.78 -18.93 23.36
N GLY A 185 9.77 -18.59 22.56
CA GLY A 185 8.53 -19.37 22.44
C GLY A 185 7.85 -19.24 21.06
N ASN A 186 7.71 -20.37 20.35
CA ASN A 186 6.97 -20.50 19.08
C ASN A 186 7.39 -19.59 17.90
N ALA A 187 8.49 -19.95 17.24
CA ALA A 187 8.68 -19.67 15.81
C ALA A 187 9.21 -20.90 15.08
N ALA A 188 8.52 -21.34 14.02
CA ALA A 188 8.98 -22.44 13.17
C ALA A 188 10.10 -21.97 12.22
N LYS A 189 11.04 -22.87 11.92
CA LYS A 189 12.23 -22.57 11.10
C LYS A 189 11.88 -22.06 9.69
N LYS A 190 12.05 -20.76 9.43
CA LYS A 190 12.13 -20.22 8.06
C LYS A 190 13.49 -20.57 7.44
N PRO A 191 13.58 -20.84 6.12
CA PRO A 191 14.84 -21.10 5.45
C PRO A 191 15.62 -19.80 5.18
N ARG A 192 16.94 -19.84 5.34
CA ARG A 192 17.88 -18.74 5.06
C ARG A 192 17.66 -18.13 3.66
N GLN A 193 17.35 -16.84 3.59
CA GLN A 193 17.64 -16.04 2.40
C GLN A 193 19.08 -15.50 2.51
N GLN A 194 19.88 -15.66 1.44
CA GLN A 194 21.23 -15.08 1.39
C GLN A 194 21.17 -13.65 0.81
N PRO A 195 21.90 -12.68 1.38
CA PRO A 195 22.05 -11.36 0.77
C PRO A 195 22.76 -11.46 -0.58
N ARG A 196 22.23 -10.79 -1.60
CA ARG A 196 22.81 -10.76 -2.96
C ARG A 196 24.03 -9.83 -3.02
N SER A 197 25.19 -10.30 -2.57
CA SER A 197 26.45 -9.59 -2.77
C SER A 197 26.86 -9.53 -4.25
N HIS A 198 27.49 -8.43 -4.66
CA HIS A 198 27.98 -8.27 -6.03
C HIS A 198 29.16 -9.23 -6.30
N ARG A 199 29.06 -10.02 -7.38
CA ARG A 199 30.17 -10.90 -7.81
C ARG A 199 31.38 -10.09 -8.27
N SER A 200 32.45 -10.10 -7.48
CA SER A 200 33.82 -9.97 -7.99
C SER A 200 34.40 -11.36 -8.31
N LEU A 201 35.32 -11.42 -9.27
CA LEU A 201 35.96 -12.68 -9.70
C LEU A 201 37.36 -12.80 -9.11
N SER A 202 37.61 -13.87 -8.35
CA SER A 202 38.98 -14.32 -8.04
C SER A 202 39.04 -15.84 -7.88
N LEU A 203 40.22 -16.41 -8.11
CA LEU A 203 40.50 -17.85 -8.12
C LEU A 203 41.57 -18.17 -7.07
N SER A 204 41.33 -19.16 -6.20
CA SER A 204 42.40 -19.86 -5.47
C SER A 204 41.94 -21.24 -4.98
N ARG A 205 42.87 -22.02 -4.44
CA ARG A 205 42.74 -23.45 -4.06
C ARG A 205 43.01 -23.61 -2.56
N GLY A 206 42.43 -24.62 -1.91
CA GLY A 206 42.87 -25.04 -0.57
C GLY A 206 42.05 -26.19 0.03
N GLU A 207 42.74 -27.14 0.66
CA GLU A 207 42.16 -28.17 1.54
C GLU A 207 41.59 -27.57 2.84
N GLY A 208 40.73 -28.21 3.65
CA GLY A 208 40.18 -29.57 3.58
C GLY A 208 40.52 -30.42 4.81
N ARG A 209 39.62 -30.51 5.82
CA ARG A 209 39.73 -31.47 6.95
C ARG A 209 38.40 -31.76 7.65
N ARG A 210 38.28 -32.95 8.26
CA ARG A 210 37.22 -33.35 9.22
C ARG A 210 37.79 -33.45 10.63
N VAL A 211 36.95 -33.26 11.64
CA VAL A 211 36.96 -33.94 12.97
C VAL A 211 35.48 -34.19 13.36
N SER A 212 35.22 -35.08 14.31
CA SER A 212 33.90 -35.62 14.74
C SER A 212 33.75 -35.54 16.28
N ASP A 213 32.84 -36.34 16.85
CA ASP A 213 32.68 -36.67 18.29
C ASP A 213 31.75 -35.65 19.01
N ASP A 214 30.54 -35.96 19.53
CA ASP A 214 29.82 -37.19 19.96
C ASP A 214 30.33 -37.77 21.31
N ASP A 215 29.54 -38.29 22.28
CA ASP A 215 28.08 -38.59 22.41
C ASP A 215 27.25 -37.46 23.12
N ASP A 216 26.34 -37.54 24.13
CA ASP A 216 25.85 -38.54 25.13
C ASP A 216 24.37 -38.21 25.62
N VAL A 217 23.80 -38.88 26.66
CA VAL A 217 22.33 -39.05 26.95
C VAL A 217 21.89 -38.87 28.43
N SER A 218 20.60 -38.53 28.71
CA SER A 218 19.87 -38.95 29.95
C SER A 218 18.32 -38.81 29.87
N GLU A 219 17.56 -39.72 30.50
CA GLU A 219 16.07 -39.82 30.47
C GLU A 219 15.38 -39.55 31.85
N ASP A 220 14.08 -39.93 31.96
CA ASP A 220 13.19 -40.11 33.14
C ASP A 220 12.25 -38.97 33.60
N SER A 221 11.04 -39.21 34.18
CA SER A 221 9.97 -40.22 33.95
C SER A 221 8.74 -39.96 34.86
N ASN A 222 7.50 -40.19 34.37
CA ASN A 222 6.26 -40.56 35.14
C ASN A 222 5.72 -39.62 36.28
N ASP A 223 4.48 -39.71 36.83
CA ASP A 223 3.31 -40.59 36.56
C ASP A 223 1.92 -39.99 36.97
N SER A 224 0.86 -40.66 36.50
CA SER A 224 -0.47 -40.90 37.12
C SER A 224 -1.42 -39.79 37.62
N ALA A 225 -2.62 -39.81 37.02
CA ALA A 225 -3.87 -39.09 37.33
C ALA A 225 -4.64 -39.54 38.62
N ALA A 226 -5.68 -38.78 39.03
CA ALA A 226 -7.12 -39.22 39.03
C ALA A 226 -8.08 -38.39 39.95
N THR A 227 -9.39 -38.34 39.58
CA THR A 227 -10.59 -37.87 40.36
C THR A 227 -10.65 -36.38 40.78
N GLY A 228 -11.82 -35.75 41.01
CA GLY A 228 -13.22 -36.17 40.80
C GLY A 228 -14.26 -35.23 41.46
N ASP A 229 -15.36 -34.94 40.74
CA ASP A 229 -16.68 -34.41 41.12
C ASP A 229 -16.89 -33.00 41.77
N ASP A 230 -17.73 -32.23 41.09
CA ASP A 230 -18.80 -31.30 41.51
C ASP A 230 -18.60 -30.04 42.42
N ALA A 231 -18.86 -28.90 41.75
CA ALA A 231 -19.84 -27.87 42.10
C ALA A 231 -19.52 -26.74 43.12
N ALA A 232 -19.32 -25.55 42.53
CA ALA A 232 -19.80 -24.25 42.98
C ALA A 232 -19.40 -23.71 44.38
N ASP A 233 -18.34 -22.89 44.40
CA ASP A 233 -18.46 -21.56 45.02
C ASP A 233 -17.64 -20.52 44.22
N ALA A 234 -17.95 -19.23 44.39
CA ALA A 234 -17.46 -18.16 43.53
C ALA A 234 -16.18 -17.49 44.07
N LEU A 235 -15.01 -17.94 43.60
CA LEU A 235 -13.72 -17.26 43.84
C LEU A 235 -12.90 -17.08 42.55
N SER A 236 -12.12 -16.00 42.54
CA SER A 236 -11.21 -15.61 41.46
C SER A 236 -10.08 -16.62 41.26
N LEU A 237 -9.88 -17.05 40.01
CA LEU A 237 -8.67 -17.73 39.58
C LEU A 237 -8.08 -17.00 38.35
N GLU A 238 -6.95 -16.36 38.59
CA GLU A 238 -6.05 -15.87 37.54
C GLU A 238 -5.18 -17.03 37.03
N GLY A 239 -4.67 -16.92 35.81
CA GLY A 239 -3.83 -17.94 35.18
C GLY A 239 -4.53 -18.66 34.00
N SER A 240 -3.98 -18.71 32.79
CA SER A 240 -2.74 -18.11 32.29
C SER A 240 -3.03 -17.22 31.09
N THR A 241 -2.64 -15.95 31.19
CA THR A 241 -2.50 -15.07 30.01
C THR A 241 -1.03 -14.77 29.85
N ASP A 242 -0.37 -15.48 28.92
CA ASP A 242 0.99 -15.14 28.50
C ASP A 242 0.91 -13.88 27.62
N ARG A 243 0.81 -12.73 28.30
CA ARG A 243 0.60 -11.42 27.68
C ARG A 243 1.92 -10.96 27.05
N ARG A 244 1.82 -10.28 25.91
CA ARG A 244 2.88 -9.38 25.46
C ARG A 244 3.23 -8.45 26.62
N LEU A 245 4.49 -8.48 27.06
CA LEU A 245 4.92 -7.88 28.32
C LEU A 245 4.79 -6.34 28.37
N PHE A 246 4.61 -5.70 27.21
CA PHE A 246 4.45 -4.27 27.07
C PHE A 246 3.34 -3.92 26.07
N GLU A 247 2.70 -2.78 26.26
CA GLU A 247 1.81 -2.16 25.27
C GLU A 247 2.66 -1.60 24.11
N PRO A 248 2.24 -1.75 22.84
CA PRO A 248 3.00 -1.25 21.71
C PRO A 248 2.95 0.28 21.64
N THR A 249 4.12 0.89 21.45
CA THR A 249 4.30 2.36 21.39
C THR A 249 4.71 2.84 20.00
N VAL A 250 4.75 4.16 19.84
CA VAL A 250 5.24 4.88 18.66
C VAL A 250 6.37 5.84 19.06
N SER A 251 7.33 6.01 18.16
CA SER A 251 8.37 7.04 18.23
C SER A 251 8.33 7.85 16.94
N LEU A 252 8.18 9.17 17.06
CA LEU A 252 8.16 10.12 15.97
C LEU A 252 9.45 10.95 16.04
N GLU A 253 10.32 10.84 15.05
CA GLU A 253 11.61 11.54 15.02
C GLU A 253 11.73 12.38 13.73
N VAL A 254 11.96 13.69 13.88
CA VAL A 254 12.09 14.65 12.79
C VAL A 254 13.48 15.28 12.82
N CYS A 255 14.23 15.11 11.73
CA CYS A 255 15.53 15.76 11.53
C CYS A 255 15.39 16.87 10.48
N MET A 256 15.84 18.08 10.80
CA MET A 256 15.71 19.28 9.98
C MET A 256 17.07 19.86 9.62
N THR A 257 17.16 20.49 8.44
CA THR A 257 18.32 21.29 8.04
C THR A 257 17.88 22.56 7.32
N HIS A 258 18.77 23.56 7.26
CA HIS A 258 18.50 24.87 6.67
C HIS A 258 17.33 25.55 7.41
N LEU A 259 17.46 25.71 8.73
CA LEU A 259 16.43 26.32 9.57
C LEU A 259 16.15 27.78 9.16
N ASP A 260 14.96 28.29 9.47
CA ASP A 260 14.61 29.67 9.16
C ASP A 260 15.48 30.66 9.95
N VAL A 261 16.22 31.52 9.24
CA VAL A 261 17.21 32.47 9.80
C VAL A 261 16.58 33.49 10.75
N THR A 262 15.25 33.68 10.73
CA THR A 262 14.55 34.50 11.72
C THR A 262 14.35 33.73 13.02
N HIS A 263 13.98 32.46 12.93
CA HIS A 263 13.70 31.58 14.06
C HIS A 263 14.99 31.08 14.74
N ALA A 264 16.05 30.80 13.97
CA ALA A 264 17.34 30.35 14.49
C ALA A 264 17.95 31.32 15.53
N LYS A 265 17.63 32.62 15.45
CA LYS A 265 18.13 33.67 16.33
C LYS A 265 17.78 33.50 17.80
N HIS A 266 16.70 32.79 18.14
CA HIS A 266 16.36 32.51 19.55
C HIS A 266 17.39 31.62 20.25
N PHE A 267 18.23 30.92 19.49
CA PHE A 267 19.23 29.95 19.99
C PHE A 267 20.67 30.50 19.97
N PHE A 268 20.86 31.80 19.71
CA PHE A 268 22.14 32.50 19.89
C PHE A 268 22.10 33.36 21.15
N ARG A 269 23.14 33.29 21.99
CA ARG A 269 23.27 34.21 23.13
C ARG A 269 23.80 35.57 22.66
N THR A 270 23.20 36.63 23.22
CA THR A 270 23.63 38.02 23.03
C THR A 270 24.32 38.52 24.30
N GLU A 271 24.84 39.76 24.31
CA GLU A 271 25.46 40.35 25.52
C GLU A 271 24.48 40.51 26.70
N SER A 272 23.16 40.39 26.47
CA SER A 272 22.14 40.29 27.51
C SER A 272 21.80 38.83 27.83
N PHE A 273 21.87 38.48 29.11
CA PHE A 273 21.49 37.15 29.62
C PHE A 273 20.00 36.84 29.32
N VAL A 274 19.77 35.69 28.67
CA VAL A 274 18.45 35.08 28.46
C VAL A 274 18.49 33.69 29.10
N SER A 275 17.46 33.34 29.87
CA SER A 275 17.33 32.01 30.50
C SER A 275 16.78 30.98 29.51
N SER A 276 17.15 29.70 29.66
CA SER A 276 16.66 28.61 28.81
C SER A 276 15.14 28.65 28.62
N ARG A 277 14.38 28.78 29.71
CA ARG A 277 12.92 28.93 29.70
C ARG A 277 12.42 30.05 28.77
N ALA A 278 13.07 31.22 28.78
CA ALA A 278 12.67 32.32 27.90
C ALA A 278 12.93 31.97 26.43
N THR A 279 14.05 31.32 26.11
CA THR A 279 14.28 30.75 24.77
C THR A 279 13.20 29.72 24.39
N THR A 280 12.78 28.84 25.31
CA THR A 280 11.74 27.81 25.11
C THR A 280 10.34 28.39 24.91
N GLU A 281 10.01 29.46 25.62
CA GLU A 281 8.74 30.20 25.50
C GLU A 281 8.72 31.05 24.21
N GLU A 282 9.75 31.87 23.97
CA GLU A 282 9.81 32.81 22.83
C GLU A 282 9.97 32.13 21.47
N SER A 283 10.70 31.01 21.39
CA SER A 283 10.76 30.18 20.18
C SER A 283 9.45 29.42 19.92
N GLY A 284 8.56 29.33 20.90
CA GLY A 284 7.34 28.54 20.82
C GLY A 284 7.55 27.02 20.92
N ILE A 285 8.71 26.55 21.40
CA ILE A 285 8.96 25.13 21.69
C ILE A 285 7.99 24.62 22.77
N ALA A 286 7.68 25.44 23.79
CA ALA A 286 6.66 25.11 24.78
C ALA A 286 5.29 24.75 24.15
N ALA A 287 4.96 25.33 22.99
CA ALA A 287 3.72 25.08 22.25
C ALA A 287 3.82 23.90 21.25
N LEU A 288 4.84 23.03 21.37
CA LEU A 288 4.91 21.71 20.74
C LEU A 288 4.56 20.59 21.73
N PHE A 289 4.85 20.78 23.02
CA PHE A 289 4.68 19.78 24.09
C PHE A 289 3.93 20.37 25.31
N PRO A 290 2.68 20.84 25.15
CA PRO A 290 1.97 21.62 26.17
C PRO A 290 1.71 20.87 27.48
N ASP A 291 1.68 19.53 27.44
CA ASP A 291 1.42 18.67 28.59
C ASP A 291 2.71 18.19 29.30
N MET A 292 3.90 18.57 28.80
CA MET A 292 5.19 18.11 29.31
C MET A 292 5.86 19.13 30.23
N THR A 293 6.56 18.62 31.25
CA THR A 293 7.59 19.40 31.97
C THR A 293 8.87 19.38 31.15
N ILE A 294 9.50 20.54 30.96
CA ILE A 294 10.70 20.71 30.13
C ILE A 294 11.90 21.07 31.01
N ASP A 295 12.99 20.30 30.85
CA ASP A 295 14.33 20.56 31.37
C ASP A 295 15.21 21.04 30.19
N ASP A 296 15.62 22.32 30.20
CA ASP A 296 16.18 23.02 29.03
C ASP A 296 17.54 23.69 29.25
N TYR A 297 18.41 23.58 28.25
CA TYR A 297 19.77 24.11 28.27
C TYR A 297 20.11 24.88 26.98
N VAL A 298 20.57 26.13 27.13
CA VAL A 298 21.10 26.96 26.04
C VAL A 298 22.62 27.04 26.15
N PHE A 299 23.34 26.69 25.08
CA PHE A 299 24.81 26.68 25.03
C PHE A 299 25.42 28.06 24.70
N GLU A 300 26.74 28.16 24.83
CA GLU A 300 27.53 29.36 24.50
C GLU A 300 28.54 29.03 23.38
N PRO A 301 28.62 29.83 22.28
CA PRO A 301 27.87 31.06 22.02
C PRO A 301 26.43 30.84 21.55
N CYS A 302 26.09 29.63 21.11
CA CYS A 302 24.78 29.28 20.57
C CYS A 302 24.49 27.78 20.71
N GLY A 303 23.23 27.39 20.54
CA GLY A 303 22.75 26.02 20.60
C GLY A 303 21.73 25.80 21.72
N TYR A 304 20.92 24.75 21.59
CA TYR A 304 19.87 24.41 22.54
C TYR A 304 19.65 22.90 22.63
N SER A 305 19.51 22.35 23.85
CA SER A 305 19.08 20.97 24.11
C SER A 305 17.99 20.95 25.17
N MET A 306 16.98 20.09 25.04
CA MET A 306 15.94 19.92 26.07
C MET A 306 15.37 18.50 26.12
N ASN A 307 14.93 18.09 27.31
CA ASN A 307 14.11 16.92 27.54
C ASN A 307 12.71 17.35 28.01
N GLY A 308 11.66 16.84 27.36
CA GLY A 308 10.28 16.95 27.82
C GLY A 308 9.79 15.63 28.44
N VAL A 309 9.05 15.70 29.54
CA VAL A 309 8.49 14.53 30.25
C VAL A 309 7.01 14.74 30.56
N ASP A 310 6.15 13.79 30.16
CA ASP A 310 4.71 13.81 30.45
C ASP A 310 4.44 13.42 31.92
N ARG A 311 4.15 14.41 32.77
CA ARG A 311 3.81 14.18 34.18
C ARG A 311 2.34 13.79 34.42
N ALA A 312 1.49 13.82 33.40
CA ALA A 312 0.07 13.45 33.50
C ALA A 312 -0.14 11.94 33.35
N ILE A 313 0.74 11.22 32.62
CA ILE A 313 0.70 9.75 32.46
C ILE A 313 1.96 9.11 33.07
N ASN A 314 2.17 9.35 34.37
CA ASN A 314 3.20 8.73 35.23
C ASN A 314 4.64 8.78 34.65
N GLY A 315 4.97 9.81 33.85
CA GLY A 315 6.31 9.95 33.27
C GLY A 315 6.67 8.84 32.29
N LYS A 316 5.71 8.32 31.49
CA LYS A 316 5.99 7.24 30.50
C LYS A 316 6.47 7.75 29.15
N GLU A 317 5.94 8.89 28.69
CA GLU A 317 6.25 9.53 27.41
C GLU A 317 7.33 10.60 27.57
N PHE A 318 8.21 10.73 26.58
CA PHE A 318 9.29 11.72 26.56
C PHE A 318 9.46 12.38 25.19
N SER A 319 9.96 13.60 25.19
CA SER A 319 10.41 14.29 23.99
C SER A 319 11.84 14.81 24.13
N THR A 320 12.50 15.04 23.01
CA THR A 320 13.83 15.67 22.94
C THR A 320 13.83 16.73 21.86
N ILE A 321 14.47 17.86 22.09
CA ILE A 321 14.89 18.77 21.01
C ILE A 321 16.37 19.08 21.16
N HIS A 322 17.12 19.01 20.07
CA HIS A 322 18.50 19.48 19.99
C HIS A 322 18.69 20.36 18.74
N ILE A 323 19.36 21.52 18.88
CA ILE A 323 19.44 22.57 17.86
C ILE A 323 20.85 23.13 17.76
N THR A 324 21.41 23.07 16.54
CA THR A 324 22.69 23.65 16.14
C THR A 324 22.40 24.74 15.09
N PRO A 325 22.36 26.04 15.47
CA PRO A 325 21.74 27.07 14.64
C PRO A 325 22.69 27.78 13.66
N GLU A 326 23.87 27.22 13.36
CA GLU A 326 24.98 27.94 12.71
C GLU A 326 24.69 28.51 11.30
N ASP A 327 25.40 29.59 10.97
CA ASP A 327 25.37 30.20 9.63
C ASP A 327 26.09 29.31 8.61
N GLY A 328 25.43 29.08 7.47
CA GLY A 328 25.93 28.18 6.41
C GLY A 328 25.48 26.73 6.57
N PHE A 329 25.34 26.23 7.80
CA PHE A 329 24.62 24.99 8.09
C PHE A 329 23.95 25.00 9.46
N SER A 330 22.63 24.86 9.48
CA SER A 330 21.85 24.71 10.70
C SER A 330 21.08 23.39 10.72
N TYR A 331 21.02 22.75 11.89
CA TYR A 331 20.40 21.46 12.17
C TYR A 331 19.44 21.55 13.37
N CYS A 332 18.38 20.75 13.35
CA CYS A 332 17.53 20.51 14.51
C CYS A 332 16.99 19.08 14.49
N SER A 333 17.07 18.37 15.61
CA SER A 333 16.37 17.11 15.84
C SER A 333 15.21 17.33 16.82
N VAL A 334 14.08 16.69 16.57
CA VAL A 334 12.87 16.73 17.41
C VAL A 334 12.32 15.31 17.50
N GLU A 335 12.21 14.74 18.69
CA GLU A 335 11.63 13.40 18.91
C GLU A 335 10.48 13.47 19.92
N HIS A 336 9.48 12.60 19.75
CA HIS A 336 8.47 12.25 20.74
C HIS A 336 8.35 10.72 20.77
N SER A 337 8.64 10.12 21.93
CA SER A 337 8.82 8.68 22.11
C SER A 337 7.93 8.10 23.21
N ASN A 338 7.72 6.78 23.15
CA ASN A 338 6.78 6.00 23.96
C ASN A 338 5.29 6.37 23.80
N LEU A 339 4.91 7.14 22.77
CA LEU A 339 3.52 7.51 22.48
C LEU A 339 2.63 6.26 22.40
N SER A 340 1.47 6.27 23.06
CA SER A 340 0.45 5.25 22.81
C SER A 340 -0.13 5.40 21.40
N LEU A 341 -0.57 4.29 20.80
CA LEU A 341 -1.14 4.28 19.45
C LEU A 341 -2.35 5.21 19.28
N SER A 342 -3.10 5.49 20.35
CA SER A 342 -4.24 6.42 20.33
C SER A 342 -3.87 7.89 20.53
N ARG A 343 -2.62 8.21 20.94
CA ARG A 343 -2.07 9.58 20.99
C ARG A 343 -1.18 9.91 19.78
N ALA A 344 -0.68 8.90 19.08
CA ALA A 344 0.23 9.07 17.96
C ALA A 344 -0.48 9.62 16.70
N ASP A 345 -0.34 10.92 16.46
CA ASP A 345 -0.69 11.57 15.18
C ASP A 345 0.61 12.05 14.47
N PRO A 346 1.18 11.23 13.56
CA PRO A 346 2.37 11.60 12.80
C PRO A 346 2.19 12.84 11.93
N GLU A 347 0.97 13.14 11.47
CA GLU A 347 0.70 14.28 10.60
C GLU A 347 0.64 15.58 11.40
N ALA A 348 -0.17 15.66 12.46
CA ALA A 348 -0.29 16.86 13.28
C ALA A 348 1.06 17.22 13.93
N TYR A 349 1.81 16.20 14.37
CA TYR A 349 3.16 16.36 14.93
C TYR A 349 4.12 17.03 13.93
N VAL A 350 4.29 16.44 12.74
CA VAL A 350 5.24 16.98 11.75
C VAL A 350 4.76 18.30 11.15
N ARG A 351 3.44 18.51 11.01
CA ARG A 351 2.82 19.79 10.62
C ARG A 351 3.09 20.88 11.66
N GLY A 352 3.00 20.56 12.95
CA GLY A 352 3.33 21.46 14.05
C GLY A 352 4.79 21.92 13.96
N ILE A 353 5.72 20.97 13.91
CA ILE A 353 7.17 21.21 13.80
C ILE A 353 7.50 22.08 12.57
N ALA A 354 7.01 21.68 11.39
CA ALA A 354 7.28 22.40 10.14
C ALA A 354 6.73 23.85 10.12
N ALA A 355 5.68 24.15 10.91
CA ALA A 355 5.11 25.49 11.05
C ALA A 355 5.92 26.41 11.98
N ARG A 356 6.63 25.88 12.99
CA ARG A 356 7.52 26.67 13.87
C ARG A 356 8.89 26.88 13.23
N PHE A 357 9.61 25.79 12.97
CA PHE A 357 11.02 25.82 12.53
C PHE A 357 11.21 26.21 11.06
N LYS A 358 10.18 26.03 10.23
CA LYS A 358 10.12 26.36 8.79
C LYS A 358 11.38 25.93 7.97
N PRO A 359 11.95 24.74 8.19
CA PRO A 359 13.22 24.34 7.58
C PRO A 359 13.19 24.30 6.05
N GLY A 360 14.34 24.42 5.39
CA GLY A 360 14.46 24.22 3.95
C GLY A 360 14.29 22.74 3.54
N LYS A 361 14.76 21.81 4.39
CA LYS A 361 14.65 20.35 4.17
C LYS A 361 14.47 19.62 5.50
N PHE A 362 13.66 18.57 5.53
CA PHE A 362 13.56 17.71 6.71
C PHE A 362 13.19 16.26 6.36
N SER A 363 13.40 15.36 7.30
CA SER A 363 12.96 13.96 7.25
C SER A 363 12.17 13.59 8.50
N LEU A 364 11.22 12.67 8.34
CA LEU A 364 10.43 12.09 9.44
C LEU A 364 10.63 10.58 9.44
N ALA A 365 11.03 10.03 10.58
CA ALA A 365 10.95 8.61 10.89
C ALA A 365 9.80 8.36 11.87
N VAL A 366 8.92 7.43 11.51
CA VAL A 366 7.86 6.89 12.37
C VAL A 366 8.22 5.44 12.66
N SER A 367 8.64 5.14 13.89
CA SER A 367 8.85 3.75 14.34
C SER A 367 7.75 3.33 15.28
N THR A 368 7.32 2.07 15.19
CA THR A 368 6.38 1.48 16.14
C THR A 368 6.71 0.01 16.34
N ASP A 369 6.44 -0.51 17.54
CA ASP A 369 6.54 -1.93 17.86
C ASP A 369 5.13 -2.61 17.81
N ALA A 370 4.16 -1.97 17.14
CA ALA A 370 2.80 -2.48 16.90
C ALA A 370 2.75 -3.47 15.72
N PRO A 371 1.78 -4.43 15.69
CA PRO A 371 1.62 -5.37 14.58
C PRO A 371 1.38 -4.71 13.21
N PRO A 372 1.65 -5.39 12.08
CA PRO A 372 1.75 -4.74 10.77
C PRO A 372 0.47 -4.02 10.32
N ALA A 373 -0.70 -4.56 10.68
CA ALA A 373 -2.01 -3.96 10.40
C ALA A 373 -2.19 -2.62 11.13
N THR A 374 -1.86 -2.55 12.43
CA THR A 374 -1.95 -1.32 13.23
C THR A 374 -0.81 -0.35 12.88
N ALA A 375 0.37 -0.89 12.55
CA ALA A 375 1.49 -0.14 11.99
C ALA A 375 1.23 0.36 10.55
N ALA A 376 0.08 0.05 9.94
CA ALA A 376 -0.37 0.65 8.67
C ALA A 376 -1.05 2.01 8.87
N GLU A 377 -1.81 2.19 9.96
CA GLU A 377 -2.44 3.46 10.32
C GLU A 377 -1.37 4.55 10.54
N MET A 378 -0.28 4.20 11.23
CA MET A 378 0.88 5.05 11.48
C MET A 378 1.68 5.44 10.21
N ARG A 379 1.30 4.94 9.02
CA ARG A 379 1.89 5.31 7.71
C ARG A 379 1.16 6.51 7.07
N ARG A 380 0.00 6.94 7.59
CA ARG A 380 -0.81 8.01 6.99
C ARG A 380 -0.18 9.41 7.22
N VAL A 381 0.82 9.77 6.41
CA VAL A 381 1.43 11.11 6.35
C VAL A 381 1.17 11.76 4.97
N PRO A 382 0.11 12.58 4.81
CA PRO A 382 -0.24 13.24 3.55
C PRO A 382 0.64 14.48 3.27
N THR A 383 0.27 15.26 2.25
CA THR A 383 1.09 16.40 1.79
C THR A 383 0.98 17.63 2.68
N LEU A 384 2.13 18.07 3.22
CA LEU A 384 2.26 19.21 4.13
C LEU A 384 2.29 20.55 3.36
N PRO A 385 1.45 21.53 3.71
CA PRO A 385 1.42 22.84 3.02
C PRO A 385 2.78 23.53 2.99
N GLY A 386 3.18 24.03 1.82
CA GLY A 386 4.49 24.66 1.59
C GLY A 386 5.66 23.70 1.39
N TYR A 387 5.45 22.38 1.49
CA TYR A 387 6.49 21.36 1.33
C TYR A 387 6.12 20.30 0.30
N ARG A 388 7.10 19.87 -0.48
CA ARG A 388 6.99 18.69 -1.34
C ARG A 388 7.66 17.49 -0.67
N ARG A 389 6.92 16.39 -0.53
CA ARG A 389 7.49 15.08 -0.18
C ARG A 389 8.32 14.60 -1.37
N VAL A 390 9.60 14.31 -1.15
CA VAL A 390 10.54 13.81 -2.19
C VAL A 390 10.85 12.34 -2.03
N GLN A 391 10.51 11.76 -0.87
CA GLN A 391 10.74 10.35 -0.55
C GLN A 391 9.70 9.85 0.45
N ALA A 392 9.28 8.60 0.27
CA ALA A 392 8.59 7.77 1.23
C ALA A 392 9.16 6.35 1.12
N SER A 393 9.24 5.62 2.22
CA SER A 393 9.78 4.26 2.30
C SER A 393 9.30 3.59 3.59
N HIS A 394 9.15 2.27 3.57
CA HIS A 394 8.65 1.51 4.72
C HIS A 394 9.40 0.18 4.86
N GLN A 395 9.61 -0.27 6.09
CA GLN A 395 10.25 -1.55 6.42
C GLN A 395 9.63 -2.14 7.69
N GLU A 396 9.17 -3.38 7.62
CA GLU A 396 8.85 -4.20 8.80
C GLU A 396 10.17 -4.75 9.36
N ILE A 397 10.42 -4.57 10.67
CA ILE A 397 11.74 -4.76 11.29
C ILE A 397 11.82 -5.93 12.28
N ASP A 398 10.69 -6.42 12.82
CA ASP A 398 10.68 -7.60 13.70
C ASP A 398 9.55 -8.61 13.41
N ALA A 399 9.72 -9.84 13.91
CA ALA A 399 8.80 -10.95 13.67
C ALA A 399 7.50 -10.86 14.50
N SER A 400 7.48 -10.03 15.55
CA SER A 400 6.28 -9.70 16.33
C SER A 400 5.38 -8.66 15.65
N GLY A 401 5.94 -7.90 14.71
CA GLY A 401 5.22 -7.04 13.77
C GLY A 401 5.69 -5.59 13.67
N GLY A 402 6.66 -5.17 14.47
CA GLY A 402 7.16 -3.79 14.54
C GLY A 402 7.75 -3.30 13.21
N ALA A 403 7.68 -1.99 12.97
CA ALA A 403 7.99 -1.39 11.68
C ALA A 403 8.56 0.05 11.77
N VAL A 404 9.14 0.52 10.66
CA VAL A 404 9.63 1.88 10.46
C VAL A 404 9.13 2.42 9.13
N SER A 405 8.52 3.60 9.16
CA SER A 405 8.18 4.39 7.96
C SER A 405 9.05 5.64 7.91
N PHE A 406 9.65 5.92 6.76
CA PHE A 406 10.61 7.01 6.60
C PHE A 406 10.30 7.90 5.40
N TYR A 407 10.26 9.21 5.65
CA TYR A 407 9.85 10.24 4.70
C TYR A 407 10.90 11.35 4.59
N THR A 408 10.91 12.07 3.47
CA THR A 408 11.76 13.27 3.30
C THR A 408 11.02 14.35 2.52
N PHE A 409 11.18 15.60 2.95
CA PHE A 409 10.44 16.77 2.47
C PHE A 409 11.38 17.95 2.18
N VAL A 410 11.00 18.80 1.23
CA VAL A 410 11.74 20.01 0.83
C VAL A 410 10.76 21.19 0.71
N ARG A 411 11.12 22.35 1.28
CA ARG A 411 10.32 23.60 1.22
C ARG A 411 10.22 24.10 -0.23
N LEU A 412 9.05 24.55 -0.63
CA LEU A 412 8.80 25.10 -1.96
C LEU A 412 9.27 26.58 -2.06
N PRO A 413 9.73 27.04 -3.24
CA PRO A 413 10.07 28.46 -3.44
C PRO A 413 8.85 29.38 -3.23
N GLU A 414 9.09 30.56 -2.67
CA GLU A 414 7.99 31.44 -2.22
C GLU A 414 7.19 32.08 -3.36
N GLU A 415 7.75 32.12 -4.58
CA GLU A 415 7.04 32.57 -5.79
C GLU A 415 5.84 31.68 -6.17
N ASN A 416 5.74 30.46 -5.63
CA ASN A 416 4.62 29.54 -5.88
C ASN A 416 3.43 29.70 -4.91
N PHE A 417 3.45 30.64 -3.95
CA PHE A 417 2.37 30.78 -2.96
C PHE A 417 1.08 31.42 -3.50
N THR A 418 1.10 32.02 -4.69
CA THR A 418 -0.04 32.73 -5.28
C THR A 418 -1.00 31.83 -6.08
N MET A 419 -1.57 30.78 -5.47
CA MET A 419 -2.85 30.21 -5.96
C MET A 419 -3.64 29.35 -4.93
N ALA A 420 -3.84 29.87 -3.71
CA ALA A 420 -4.81 29.34 -2.74
C ALA A 420 -5.97 30.35 -2.50
N ILE A 421 -6.78 30.58 -3.54
CA ILE A 421 -7.88 31.58 -3.47
C ILE A 421 -8.95 31.18 -2.45
N ASP A 422 -9.17 29.88 -2.23
CA ASP A 422 -10.20 29.39 -1.30
C ASP A 422 -9.87 29.71 0.18
N ASP A 423 -8.60 29.66 0.60
CA ASP A 423 -8.20 30.05 1.96
C ASP A 423 -8.30 31.57 2.18
N VAL A 424 -8.01 32.37 1.14
CA VAL A 424 -8.22 33.83 1.16
C VAL A 424 -9.72 34.13 1.25
N VAL A 425 -10.57 33.40 0.53
CA VAL A 425 -12.04 33.55 0.59
C VAL A 425 -12.62 33.02 1.91
N ALA A 426 -12.08 31.96 2.50
CA ALA A 426 -12.47 31.45 3.81
C ALA A 426 -12.09 32.44 4.91
N THR A 427 -10.84 32.92 4.90
CA THR A 427 -10.33 33.93 5.84
C THR A 427 -11.07 35.25 5.69
N ALA A 428 -11.35 35.70 4.46
CA ALA A 428 -12.14 36.90 4.22
C ALA A 428 -13.60 36.75 4.69
N LYS A 429 -14.23 35.58 4.50
CA LYS A 429 -15.59 35.31 5.05
C LYS A 429 -15.59 35.28 6.57
N ALA A 430 -14.59 34.66 7.20
CA ALA A 430 -14.43 34.66 8.65
C ALA A 430 -14.19 36.08 9.20
N ALA A 431 -13.32 36.87 8.55
CA ALA A 431 -13.05 38.26 8.91
C ALA A 431 -14.27 39.17 8.70
N VAL A 432 -15.05 38.99 7.63
CA VAL A 432 -16.30 39.73 7.40
C VAL A 432 -17.38 39.34 8.42
N ALA A 433 -17.49 38.06 8.78
CA ALA A 433 -18.40 37.62 9.85
C ALA A 433 -18.00 38.19 11.22
N ALA A 434 -16.72 38.14 11.57
CA ALA A 434 -16.19 38.72 12.80
C ALA A 434 -16.37 40.25 12.85
N ALA A 435 -16.12 40.95 11.74
CA ALA A 435 -16.35 42.39 11.64
C ALA A 435 -17.83 42.76 11.76
N GLN A 436 -18.74 41.97 11.17
CA GLN A 436 -20.19 42.18 11.29
C GLN A 436 -20.69 41.97 12.73
N ILE A 437 -20.10 41.03 13.48
CA ILE A 437 -20.39 40.85 14.91
C ILE A 437 -19.85 42.05 15.71
N ALA A 438 -18.59 42.45 15.51
CA ALA A 438 -17.99 43.59 16.22
C ALA A 438 -18.77 44.91 16.00
N THR A 439 -19.28 45.17 14.79
CA THR A 439 -20.08 46.37 14.50
C THR A 439 -21.45 46.43 15.18
N LEU A 440 -21.88 45.36 15.89
CA LEU A 440 -23.13 45.36 16.66
C LEU A 440 -22.94 45.67 18.15
N GLU A 441 -21.70 45.69 18.68
CA GLU A 441 -21.44 45.85 20.12
C GLU A 441 -20.89 47.25 20.50
N GLU A 442 -20.27 47.99 19.57
CA GLU A 442 -19.73 49.36 19.81
C GLU A 442 -20.73 50.52 19.62
N ASN A 443 -22.02 50.34 19.92
CA ASN A 443 -23.03 51.40 19.76
C ASN A 443 -24.03 51.56 20.93
N PHE A 444 -23.53 51.62 22.17
CA PHE A 444 -24.29 52.18 23.30
C PHE A 444 -23.40 52.77 24.42
N GLU A 445 -22.68 53.85 24.13
CA GLU A 445 -22.21 54.75 25.20
C GLU A 445 -23.42 55.48 25.84
N LEU A 446 -23.46 55.53 27.17
CA LEU A 446 -24.40 56.37 27.93
C LEU A 446 -23.69 57.03 29.11
N SER A 447 -24.01 58.30 29.34
CA SER A 447 -23.51 59.11 30.46
C SER A 447 -24.55 60.19 30.84
N PRO A 448 -24.47 60.81 32.03
CA PRO A 448 -24.88 60.13 33.26
C PRO A 448 -25.78 60.98 34.18
N ALA A 449 -26.58 60.35 35.05
CA ALA A 449 -27.28 61.08 36.13
C ALA A 449 -27.69 60.20 37.35
N ALA A 450 -27.07 60.52 38.49
CA ALA A 450 -27.63 60.63 39.85
C ALA A 450 -28.19 59.42 40.66
N SER A 451 -27.90 59.54 41.98
CA SER A 451 -28.67 59.14 43.17
C SER A 451 -28.82 57.66 43.61
N ASP A 452 -27.99 57.31 44.60
CA ASP A 452 -28.37 56.98 45.99
C ASP A 452 -28.72 55.54 46.47
N ASP A 453 -28.44 55.36 47.78
CA ASP A 453 -28.90 54.37 48.79
C ASP A 453 -28.47 52.88 48.75
N ASP A 454 -27.26 52.65 49.29
CA ASP A 454 -26.98 51.94 50.57
C ASP A 454 -27.11 50.41 50.85
N GLU A 455 -26.21 49.99 51.76
CA GLU A 455 -26.18 48.85 52.72
C GLU A 455 -26.41 47.36 52.30
N LYS A 456 -25.26 46.67 52.15
CA LYS A 456 -24.81 45.41 52.83
C LYS A 456 -25.63 44.88 54.06
N PRO A 457 -25.41 43.63 54.57
CA PRO A 457 -24.60 42.48 54.06
C PRO A 457 -25.25 41.06 54.26
N SER A 458 -24.46 39.99 53.99
CA SER A 458 -24.49 38.63 54.64
C SER A 458 -25.63 37.65 54.26
N SER A 459 -25.49 36.31 54.35
CA SER A 459 -24.32 35.38 54.40
C SER A 459 -24.77 33.90 54.35
N TYR A 460 -23.87 32.97 53.93
CA TYR A 460 -23.94 31.50 54.10
C TYR A 460 -25.14 30.78 53.38
N ASP A 461 -25.16 29.47 53.09
CA ASP A 461 -24.18 28.36 53.26
C ASP A 461 -24.40 27.19 52.24
N THR A 462 -23.44 26.27 52.16
CA THR A 462 -23.49 24.82 51.75
C THR A 462 -24.44 24.27 50.66
N ASP A 463 -23.83 23.74 49.58
CA ASP A 463 -23.82 22.34 49.08
C ASP A 463 -25.07 21.43 48.79
N GLU A 464 -24.80 20.51 47.86
CA GLU A 464 -25.37 19.17 47.52
C GLU A 464 -26.65 18.96 46.66
N ASP A 465 -26.43 18.19 45.59
CA ASP A 465 -27.29 17.21 44.88
C ASP A 465 -28.58 17.58 44.09
N ALA A 466 -28.93 16.67 43.16
CA ALA A 466 -29.97 16.75 42.12
C ALA A 466 -30.87 15.47 42.14
N PRO A 467 -31.81 15.19 41.19
CA PRO A 467 -32.38 15.98 40.07
C PRO A 467 -33.95 15.88 39.96
N ASP A 468 -34.50 16.18 38.76
CA ASP A 468 -35.77 15.66 38.15
C ASP A 468 -37.02 16.60 37.98
N ARG A 469 -37.82 16.30 36.93
CA ARG A 469 -39.25 16.60 36.65
C ARG A 469 -39.80 17.94 36.09
N LYS A 470 -40.06 17.89 34.77
CA LYS A 470 -41.38 18.01 34.07
C LYS A 470 -42.24 19.32 34.10
N LYS A 471 -42.52 19.79 32.87
CA LYS A 471 -43.80 20.31 32.30
C LYS A 471 -44.38 21.67 32.74
N LEU A 472 -44.56 22.58 31.76
CA LEU A 472 -45.84 23.10 31.18
C LEU A 472 -45.45 23.84 29.85
N ARG A 473 -46.18 23.87 28.71
CA ARG A 473 -47.46 24.53 28.33
C ARG A 473 -47.48 26.04 28.64
N LEU A 474 -47.96 26.96 27.79
CA LEU A 474 -48.54 26.99 26.42
C LEU A 474 -48.10 28.38 25.81
N ASP A 475 -48.30 28.82 24.56
CA ASP A 475 -49.42 28.64 23.62
C ASP A 475 -49.09 29.17 22.19
N ALA A 476 -49.96 28.83 21.21
CA ALA A 476 -50.35 29.54 19.97
C ALA A 476 -49.34 30.35 19.09
N ARG A 477 -49.41 30.39 17.73
CA ARG A 477 -50.22 29.75 16.65
C ARG A 477 -49.65 30.20 15.28
N CYS A 478 -49.68 29.36 14.23
CA CYS A 478 -50.29 29.69 12.91
C CYS A 478 -50.24 28.52 11.88
N ASP A 479 -51.42 28.00 11.53
CA ASP A 479 -51.95 27.57 10.22
C ASP A 479 -51.21 26.58 9.26
N SER A 480 -52.03 25.99 8.37
CA SER A 480 -51.76 24.90 7.38
C SER A 480 -52.74 25.11 6.17
N PRO A 481 -53.10 24.18 5.23
CA PRO A 481 -52.86 22.73 5.08
C PRO A 481 -52.00 22.35 3.84
N HIS A 482 -51.41 21.15 3.67
CA HIS A 482 -51.81 19.74 3.84
C HIS A 482 -52.56 19.12 2.64
N ALA A 483 -52.18 17.88 2.29
CA ALA A 483 -52.70 17.11 1.14
C ALA A 483 -53.68 16.00 1.58
N GLY A 484 -54.41 15.40 0.63
CA GLY A 484 -55.31 14.28 0.92
C GLY A 484 -55.66 13.44 -0.30
N CYS A 485 -55.81 12.13 -0.09
CA CYS A 485 -56.22 11.15 -1.11
C CYS A 485 -57.40 10.34 -0.56
N VAL A 486 -58.49 10.22 -1.34
CA VAL A 486 -59.67 9.38 -1.00
C VAL A 486 -60.21 8.76 -2.29
N SER A 487 -60.76 7.55 -2.21
CA SER A 487 -61.26 6.74 -3.33
C SER A 487 -62.74 6.98 -3.67
N ALA A 488 -63.12 6.67 -4.91
CA ALA A 488 -64.52 6.56 -5.36
C ALA A 488 -64.67 5.54 -6.51
N LEU A 489 -65.86 4.95 -6.65
CA LEU A 489 -66.20 3.93 -7.65
C LEU A 489 -67.12 4.49 -8.76
N SER A 490 -67.00 3.99 -9.99
CA SER A 490 -68.14 3.82 -10.93
C SER A 490 -67.73 3.04 -12.20
N ALA A 491 -68.71 2.42 -12.87
CA ALA A 491 -68.57 1.81 -14.20
C ALA A 491 -68.72 2.89 -15.31
N GLY A 492 -68.36 2.72 -16.59
CA GLY A 492 -67.85 1.55 -17.34
C GLY A 492 -68.66 1.32 -18.63
N THR A 493 -68.06 0.94 -19.77
CA THR A 493 -68.79 0.53 -21.01
C THR A 493 -67.95 -0.34 -21.98
N VAL A 494 -68.51 -1.51 -22.28
CA VAL A 494 -68.39 -2.46 -23.42
C VAL A 494 -67.57 -2.11 -24.68
N ALA A 495 -66.61 -2.99 -25.02
CA ALA A 495 -66.40 -3.71 -26.31
C ALA A 495 -65.16 -4.64 -26.13
N GLY A 496 -65.17 -5.97 -26.35
CA GLY A 496 -65.33 -6.71 -27.61
C GLY A 496 -63.95 -7.04 -28.20
N LEU A 497 -63.49 -8.29 -28.45
CA LEU A 497 -64.17 -9.59 -28.61
C LEU A 497 -63.39 -10.77 -27.93
N GLU A 498 -63.90 -12.00 -28.04
CA GLU A 498 -63.44 -13.19 -27.30
C GLU A 498 -62.48 -14.16 -28.05
N MET A 499 -61.75 -14.96 -27.26
CA MET A 499 -61.33 -16.38 -27.44
C MET A 499 -61.19 -16.99 -28.86
N ASN A 500 -60.08 -17.70 -29.12
CA ASN A 500 -60.03 -19.17 -28.89
C ASN A 500 -58.69 -19.90 -29.18
N LEU A 501 -58.49 -20.97 -28.39
CA LEU A 501 -57.92 -22.30 -28.69
C LEU A 501 -56.52 -22.54 -29.34
N SER A 502 -55.80 -23.44 -28.65
CA SER A 502 -55.10 -24.66 -29.13
C SER A 502 -53.63 -24.60 -29.59
N LEU A 503 -52.83 -25.40 -28.86
CA LEU A 503 -51.58 -26.03 -29.30
C LEU A 503 -51.87 -27.28 -30.14
N PRO A 504 -50.94 -27.69 -31.03
CA PRO A 504 -50.72 -29.11 -31.34
C PRO A 504 -49.40 -29.67 -30.79
N SER A 505 -49.38 -30.99 -30.61
CA SER A 505 -48.33 -31.80 -29.99
C SER A 505 -47.04 -31.97 -30.82
N VAL A 506 -45.99 -32.38 -30.10
CA VAL A 506 -44.71 -32.95 -30.54
C VAL A 506 -44.87 -34.24 -31.38
N ASN A 507 -43.79 -34.59 -32.11
CA ASN A 507 -43.40 -35.84 -32.79
C ASN A 507 -43.66 -35.95 -34.31
N ASP A 508 -42.61 -36.27 -35.09
CA ASP A 508 -42.29 -37.69 -35.35
C ASP A 508 -40.80 -37.92 -35.79
N LEU A 509 -40.39 -39.19 -35.91
CA LEU A 509 -39.02 -39.63 -36.28
C LEU A 509 -38.83 -39.88 -37.80
N GLY A 510 -37.59 -39.95 -38.31
CA GLY A 510 -37.33 -40.53 -39.65
C GLY A 510 -35.91 -40.45 -40.23
N ALA A 511 -35.16 -41.56 -40.13
CA ALA A 511 -33.80 -41.81 -40.64
C ALA A 511 -33.53 -41.63 -42.16
N MET A 512 -32.23 -41.53 -42.53
CA MET A 512 -31.48 -42.20 -43.65
C MET A 512 -30.13 -41.43 -43.81
N ALA A 513 -28.93 -42.01 -43.64
CA ALA A 513 -28.24 -43.07 -44.42
C ALA A 513 -27.90 -42.63 -45.86
N THR A 514 -26.69 -42.82 -46.42
CA THR A 514 -25.46 -43.53 -45.96
C THR A 514 -24.30 -42.49 -45.84
N ALA A 515 -22.98 -42.69 -46.03
CA ALA A 515 -22.03 -43.75 -46.40
C ALA A 515 -20.59 -43.26 -46.03
N THR A 516 -19.51 -44.03 -45.86
CA THR A 516 -19.22 -45.48 -45.61
C THR A 516 -17.75 -45.57 -45.16
N ALA A 517 -17.36 -46.53 -44.32
CA ALA A 517 -15.96 -46.77 -43.93
C ALA A 517 -15.65 -48.26 -43.69
N THR A 518 -14.47 -48.72 -44.12
CA THR A 518 -13.98 -50.11 -43.95
C THR A 518 -13.36 -50.37 -42.57
N THR A 519 -13.31 -51.63 -42.18
CA THR A 519 -12.91 -52.11 -40.84
C THR A 519 -11.41 -51.96 -40.54
N ALA A 520 -11.12 -51.40 -39.36
CA ALA A 520 -9.93 -51.68 -38.56
C ALA A 520 -10.32 -51.62 -37.07
N HIS A 521 -9.86 -52.56 -36.24
CA HIS A 521 -10.26 -52.65 -34.84
C HIS A 521 -9.48 -51.69 -33.93
N ALA A 522 -10.19 -50.90 -33.14
CA ALA A 522 -9.67 -50.28 -31.91
C ALA A 522 -10.77 -50.30 -30.83
N HIS A 523 -10.47 -50.84 -29.65
CA HIS A 523 -11.40 -50.88 -28.51
C HIS A 523 -11.45 -49.51 -27.80
N HIS A 524 -12.25 -48.57 -28.32
CA HIS A 524 -12.64 -47.38 -27.56
C HIS A 524 -14.00 -47.60 -26.87
N SER A 525 -13.94 -47.94 -25.58
CA SER A 525 -15.10 -47.88 -24.70
C SER A 525 -15.54 -46.42 -24.55
N VAL A 526 -16.78 -46.11 -24.92
CA VAL A 526 -17.42 -44.87 -24.51
C VAL A 526 -17.80 -45.03 -23.04
N MET A 527 -16.98 -44.49 -22.14
CA MET A 527 -17.43 -44.23 -20.77
C MET A 527 -18.59 -43.22 -20.83
N LYS A 528 -19.82 -43.73 -20.74
CA LYS A 528 -20.99 -42.90 -20.48
C LYS A 528 -20.74 -42.11 -19.20
N ALA A 529 -21.15 -40.83 -19.17
CA ALA A 529 -21.16 -40.04 -17.95
C ALA A 529 -21.87 -40.80 -16.82
N SER A 530 -21.40 -40.66 -15.59
CA SER A 530 -21.99 -41.37 -14.47
C SER A 530 -23.38 -40.78 -14.18
N PRO A 531 -24.38 -41.60 -13.82
CA PRO A 531 -25.66 -41.09 -13.31
C PRO A 531 -25.55 -40.34 -11.97
N GLY A 532 -24.35 -40.24 -11.39
CA GLY A 532 -24.03 -39.37 -10.25
C GLY A 532 -23.67 -37.96 -10.69
N ASP A 533 -22.84 -37.79 -11.73
CA ASP A 533 -22.26 -36.49 -12.13
C ASP A 533 -23.36 -35.46 -12.41
N ALA A 534 -24.38 -35.87 -13.17
CA ALA A 534 -25.56 -35.06 -13.47
C ALA A 534 -26.41 -34.72 -12.23
N LYS A 535 -26.41 -35.58 -11.19
CA LYS A 535 -27.06 -35.26 -9.90
C LYS A 535 -26.25 -34.25 -9.11
N GLY A 536 -24.92 -34.36 -9.10
CA GLY A 536 -24.02 -33.37 -8.50
C GLY A 536 -24.27 -31.97 -9.08
N ILE A 537 -24.29 -31.85 -10.42
CA ILE A 537 -24.62 -30.60 -11.11
C ILE A 537 -26.05 -30.12 -10.79
N ALA A 538 -27.04 -31.01 -10.79
CA ALA A 538 -28.43 -30.64 -10.47
C ALA A 538 -28.58 -30.13 -9.02
N THR A 539 -27.89 -30.73 -8.05
CA THR A 539 -27.88 -30.29 -6.66
C THR A 539 -27.12 -28.97 -6.48
N LEU A 540 -26.00 -28.74 -7.18
CA LEU A 540 -25.33 -27.44 -7.20
C LEU A 540 -26.25 -26.36 -7.77
N ARG A 541 -26.90 -26.61 -8.92
CA ARG A 541 -27.92 -25.71 -9.49
C ARG A 541 -29.12 -25.47 -8.57
N ALA A 542 -29.46 -26.41 -7.68
CA ALA A 542 -30.52 -26.23 -6.69
C ALA A 542 -30.06 -25.48 -5.42
N SER A 543 -28.76 -25.53 -5.09
CA SER A 543 -28.15 -24.68 -4.05
C SER A 543 -28.02 -23.22 -4.47
N LEU A 544 -27.91 -22.98 -5.78
CA LEU A 544 -27.97 -21.64 -6.37
C LEU A 544 -29.46 -21.18 -6.46
N PRO A 545 -29.82 -19.98 -5.97
CA PRO A 545 -31.20 -19.51 -6.04
C PRO A 545 -31.65 -19.34 -7.50
N THR A 546 -32.85 -19.84 -7.83
CA THR A 546 -33.34 -19.92 -9.22
C THR A 546 -33.39 -18.55 -9.90
N PRO A 547 -32.60 -18.30 -10.97
CA PRO A 547 -32.66 -17.04 -11.68
C PRO A 547 -33.97 -16.92 -12.44
N ARG A 548 -34.73 -15.85 -12.20
CA ARG A 548 -35.75 -15.39 -13.14
C ARG A 548 -35.09 -14.53 -14.22
N PRO A 549 -35.52 -14.60 -15.48
CA PRO A 549 -35.13 -13.60 -16.47
C PRO A 549 -35.71 -12.25 -16.08
N LEU A 550 -34.86 -11.35 -15.57
CA LEU A 550 -35.22 -9.94 -15.43
C LEU A 550 -35.33 -9.32 -16.82
N ALA A 551 -36.44 -8.62 -17.08
CA ALA A 551 -36.64 -7.88 -18.31
C ALA A 551 -35.84 -6.55 -18.31
N CYS A 552 -34.54 -6.64 -18.05
CA CYS A 552 -33.62 -5.50 -18.11
C CYS A 552 -33.20 -5.28 -19.57
N ALA A 553 -33.84 -4.33 -20.24
CA ALA A 553 -33.44 -3.94 -21.59
C ALA A 553 -32.08 -3.23 -21.56
N GLN A 554 -31.16 -3.64 -22.44
CA GLN A 554 -30.06 -2.78 -22.87
C GLN A 554 -30.68 -1.50 -23.45
N LYS A 555 -30.54 -0.37 -22.75
CA LYS A 555 -31.01 0.94 -23.24
C LYS A 555 -30.13 1.36 -24.41
N HIS A 556 -30.62 1.18 -25.63
CA HIS A 556 -30.05 1.76 -26.87
C HIS A 556 -28.51 1.79 -26.92
N GLU A 557 -27.88 0.62 -26.78
CA GLU A 557 -26.48 0.46 -27.15
C GLU A 557 -26.28 0.76 -28.64
N ASP A 558 -25.08 1.24 -29.00
CA ASP A 558 -24.79 1.59 -30.40
C ASP A 558 -24.88 0.36 -31.31
N ALA A 559 -25.38 0.54 -32.53
CA ALA A 559 -25.54 -0.54 -33.50
C ALA A 559 -24.21 -1.26 -33.82
N LEU A 560 -23.07 -0.58 -33.74
CA LEU A 560 -21.73 -1.16 -33.89
C LEU A 560 -21.35 -2.02 -32.68
N VAL A 561 -21.72 -1.61 -31.45
CA VAL A 561 -21.47 -2.38 -30.22
C VAL A 561 -22.36 -3.63 -30.20
N VAL A 562 -23.66 -3.49 -30.52
CA VAL A 562 -24.58 -4.62 -30.67
C VAL A 562 -24.09 -5.57 -31.77
N LYS A 563 -23.63 -5.05 -32.91
CA LYS A 563 -23.03 -5.85 -33.98
C LYS A 563 -21.79 -6.61 -33.48
N ALA A 564 -20.84 -5.93 -32.83
CA ALA A 564 -19.63 -6.56 -32.30
C ALA A 564 -19.96 -7.66 -31.28
N LEU A 565 -20.94 -7.45 -30.40
CA LEU A 565 -21.41 -8.48 -29.46
C LEU A 565 -22.06 -9.68 -30.18
N VAL A 566 -22.82 -9.45 -31.26
CA VAL A 566 -23.40 -10.53 -32.08
C VAL A 566 -22.32 -11.31 -32.85
N GLU A 567 -21.36 -10.63 -33.48
CA GLU A 567 -20.21 -11.25 -34.16
C GLU A 567 -19.25 -11.94 -33.17
N SER A 568 -19.21 -11.49 -31.90
CA SER A 568 -18.51 -12.16 -30.81
C SER A 568 -19.19 -13.47 -30.37
N HIS A 569 -20.38 -13.80 -30.90
CA HIS A 569 -21.21 -14.96 -30.54
C HIS A 569 -21.43 -15.10 -29.02
N ALA A 570 -21.49 -13.99 -28.29
CA ALA A 570 -21.62 -14.00 -26.83
C ALA A 570 -23.00 -14.51 -26.37
N LYS A 571 -23.01 -15.48 -25.45
CA LYS A 571 -24.25 -15.94 -24.80
C LYS A 571 -24.74 -14.88 -23.81
N SER A 572 -25.95 -14.38 -24.01
CA SER A 572 -26.61 -13.49 -23.05
C SER A 572 -26.87 -14.22 -21.73
N LEU A 573 -26.58 -13.56 -20.60
CA LEU A 573 -26.81 -14.07 -19.23
C LEU A 573 -27.90 -13.25 -18.53
N PRO A 574 -28.64 -13.83 -17.55
CA PRO A 574 -29.68 -13.11 -16.80
C PRO A 574 -29.13 -12.11 -15.77
N GLY A 575 -27.82 -12.15 -15.49
CA GLY A 575 -27.05 -11.33 -14.55
C GLY A 575 -25.55 -11.58 -14.82
N GLY A 576 -24.65 -10.99 -14.02
CA GLY A 576 -23.20 -11.13 -14.21
C GLY A 576 -22.38 -11.34 -12.94
N GLY A 577 -23.03 -11.43 -11.77
CA GLY A 577 -22.37 -11.77 -10.52
C GLY A 577 -21.88 -13.22 -10.47
N ALA A 578 -21.27 -13.58 -9.34
CA ALA A 578 -20.62 -14.87 -9.11
C ALA A 578 -21.51 -16.08 -9.48
N ARG A 579 -22.77 -16.11 -9.03
CA ARG A 579 -23.72 -17.22 -9.31
C ARG A 579 -24.09 -17.28 -10.78
N SER A 580 -24.17 -16.14 -11.46
CA SER A 580 -24.49 -16.05 -12.89
C SER A 580 -23.36 -16.63 -13.74
N ILE A 581 -22.11 -16.39 -13.36
CA ILE A 581 -20.93 -17.01 -13.97
C ILE A 581 -20.84 -18.51 -13.64
N ASP A 582 -21.11 -18.93 -12.41
CA ASP A 582 -21.09 -20.36 -12.01
C ASP A 582 -22.08 -21.20 -12.80
N ASN A 583 -23.29 -20.69 -13.02
CA ASN A 583 -24.26 -21.38 -13.87
C ASN A 583 -23.73 -21.55 -15.31
N CYS A 584 -22.97 -20.57 -15.83
CA CYS A 584 -22.31 -20.71 -17.13
C CYS A 584 -21.15 -21.72 -17.10
N VAL A 585 -20.39 -21.82 -16.00
CA VAL A 585 -19.34 -22.83 -15.82
C VAL A 585 -19.96 -24.23 -15.75
N LEU A 586 -21.03 -24.41 -14.97
CA LEU A 586 -21.78 -25.66 -14.85
C LEU A 586 -22.44 -26.09 -16.17
N ASP A 587 -22.99 -25.15 -16.95
CA ASP A 587 -23.51 -25.42 -18.30
C ASP A 587 -22.42 -25.98 -19.24
N VAL A 588 -21.18 -25.46 -19.15
CA VAL A 588 -20.04 -25.94 -19.96
C VAL A 588 -19.57 -27.32 -19.48
N ILE A 589 -19.50 -27.55 -18.17
CA ILE A 589 -19.13 -28.85 -17.59
C ILE A 589 -20.16 -29.93 -18.00
N GLU A 590 -21.46 -29.65 -17.84
CA GLU A 590 -22.54 -30.56 -18.24
C GLU A 590 -22.51 -30.87 -19.74
N SER A 591 -22.29 -29.85 -20.58
CA SER A 591 -22.09 -30.02 -22.03
C SER A 591 -20.85 -30.87 -22.36
N GLY A 592 -19.82 -30.84 -21.50
CA GLY A 592 -18.62 -31.67 -21.58
C GLY A 592 -18.87 -33.14 -21.23
N LEU A 593 -19.75 -33.44 -20.27
CA LEU A 593 -20.02 -34.83 -19.83
C LEU A 593 -20.53 -35.72 -20.99
N ALA A 594 -21.25 -35.15 -21.95
CA ALA A 594 -21.76 -35.86 -23.13
C ALA A 594 -20.70 -36.15 -24.21
N GLN A 595 -19.52 -35.52 -24.15
CA GLN A 595 -18.43 -35.66 -25.12
C GLN A 595 -17.50 -36.84 -24.75
N ARG A 596 -16.66 -37.30 -25.68
CA ARG A 596 -15.67 -38.36 -25.38
C ARG A 596 -14.64 -37.87 -24.37
N ALA A 597 -13.98 -38.80 -23.67
CA ALA A 597 -12.98 -38.46 -22.65
C ALA A 597 -11.88 -37.53 -23.18
N GLN A 598 -11.39 -37.74 -24.41
CA GLN A 598 -10.36 -36.90 -25.06
C GLN A 598 -10.89 -35.56 -25.62
N GLU A 599 -12.21 -35.33 -25.58
CA GLU A 599 -12.88 -34.12 -26.07
C GLU A 599 -13.35 -33.24 -24.89
N ARG A 600 -13.27 -33.75 -23.65
CA ARG A 600 -13.62 -33.02 -22.43
C ARG A 600 -12.61 -31.91 -22.13
N LEU A 601 -13.11 -30.82 -21.57
CA LEU A 601 -12.28 -29.71 -21.12
C LEU A 601 -11.84 -29.99 -19.69
N GLU A 602 -10.55 -29.79 -19.43
CA GLU A 602 -9.96 -29.85 -18.09
C GLU A 602 -9.85 -28.43 -17.50
N ARG A 603 -9.62 -27.43 -18.36
CA ARG A 603 -9.72 -25.99 -18.07
C ARG A 603 -10.41 -25.23 -19.19
N PHE A 604 -11.04 -24.10 -18.86
CA PHE A 604 -11.58 -23.14 -19.83
C PHE A 604 -11.77 -21.75 -19.21
N LEU A 605 -11.95 -20.74 -20.07
CA LEU A 605 -12.27 -19.37 -19.67
C LEU A 605 -13.72 -19.03 -19.99
N VAL A 606 -14.39 -18.30 -19.08
CA VAL A 606 -15.61 -17.54 -19.36
C VAL A 606 -15.22 -16.07 -19.50
N VAL A 607 -15.62 -15.42 -20.58
CA VAL A 607 -15.24 -14.03 -20.93
C VAL A 607 -16.50 -13.18 -21.09
N ASP A 608 -16.79 -12.31 -20.12
CA ASP A 608 -17.98 -11.46 -20.08
C ASP A 608 -17.73 -10.08 -20.68
N LEU A 609 -18.12 -9.91 -21.94
CA LEU A 609 -18.01 -8.65 -22.67
C LEU A 609 -18.96 -7.58 -22.13
N GLY A 610 -19.98 -7.96 -21.34
CA GLY A 610 -20.86 -7.03 -20.65
C GLY A 610 -20.13 -6.19 -19.60
N VAL A 611 -19.14 -6.77 -18.91
CA VAL A 611 -18.25 -6.05 -17.98
C VAL A 611 -17.49 -4.95 -18.74
N VAL A 612 -16.93 -5.27 -19.90
CA VAL A 612 -16.13 -4.34 -20.73
C VAL A 612 -16.98 -3.12 -21.15
N THR A 613 -18.22 -3.34 -21.59
CA THR A 613 -19.15 -2.26 -21.94
C THR A 613 -19.54 -1.41 -20.72
N ARG A 614 -19.82 -2.01 -19.55
CA ARG A 614 -20.12 -1.23 -18.34
C ARG A 614 -18.93 -0.39 -17.87
N ARG A 615 -17.72 -0.93 -17.94
CA ARG A 615 -16.47 -0.20 -17.64
C ARG A 615 -16.24 0.96 -18.62
N TRP A 616 -16.57 0.79 -19.90
CA TRP A 616 -16.50 1.88 -20.87
C TRP A 616 -17.42 3.04 -20.50
N HIS A 617 -18.70 2.77 -20.29
CA HIS A 617 -19.68 3.81 -19.96
C HIS A 617 -19.35 4.48 -18.61
N TYR A 618 -18.87 3.73 -17.62
CA TYR A 618 -18.44 4.29 -16.34
C TYR A 618 -17.20 5.19 -16.50
N TRP A 619 -16.16 4.77 -17.24
CA TRP A 619 -15.01 5.62 -17.57
C TRP A 619 -15.43 6.92 -18.25
N ARG A 620 -16.27 6.83 -19.30
CA ARG A 620 -16.75 8.01 -20.05
C ARG A 620 -17.56 8.98 -19.19
N ALA A 621 -18.17 8.52 -18.10
CA ALA A 621 -18.87 9.34 -17.13
C ALA A 621 -17.95 9.96 -16.07
N THR A 622 -16.94 9.22 -15.57
CA THR A 622 -16.03 9.72 -14.51
C THR A 622 -14.87 10.56 -15.03
N LEU A 623 -14.37 10.28 -16.24
CA LEU A 623 -13.24 10.97 -16.87
C LEU A 623 -13.62 11.49 -18.28
N PRO A 624 -14.61 12.40 -18.38
CA PRO A 624 -15.18 12.81 -19.67
C PRO A 624 -14.17 13.47 -20.61
N ARG A 625 -13.18 14.19 -20.05
CA ARG A 625 -12.09 14.86 -20.78
C ARG A 625 -10.96 13.92 -21.24
N VAL A 626 -10.90 12.66 -20.74
CA VAL A 626 -9.78 11.73 -20.99
C VAL A 626 -10.19 10.60 -21.92
N GLN A 627 -9.58 10.54 -23.11
CA GLN A 627 -9.83 9.44 -24.05
C GLN A 627 -8.97 8.21 -23.67
N PRO A 628 -9.58 7.07 -23.33
CA PRO A 628 -8.82 5.86 -23.01
C PRO A 628 -8.20 5.25 -24.27
N HIS A 629 -6.91 4.95 -24.16
CA HIS A 629 -6.15 4.10 -25.07
C HIS A 629 -5.94 2.75 -24.37
N TYR A 630 -6.74 1.73 -24.72
CA TYR A 630 -6.64 0.43 -24.06
C TYR A 630 -5.26 -0.19 -24.25
N ALA A 631 -4.59 -0.54 -23.16
CA ALA A 631 -3.25 -1.09 -23.17
C ALA A 631 -3.28 -2.56 -23.59
N VAL A 632 -3.06 -2.83 -24.89
CA VAL A 632 -3.24 -4.14 -25.54
C VAL A 632 -2.38 -5.22 -24.88
N LYS A 633 -1.17 -4.86 -24.43
CA LYS A 633 -0.26 -5.65 -23.59
C LYS A 633 -0.91 -6.31 -22.36
N CYS A 634 -2.02 -5.76 -21.84
CA CYS A 634 -2.72 -6.32 -20.69
C CYS A 634 -3.46 -7.63 -21.04
N ASN A 635 -4.24 -7.64 -22.13
CA ASN A 635 -4.93 -8.82 -22.66
C ASN A 635 -5.26 -8.62 -24.15
N MET A 636 -4.71 -9.48 -25.01
CA MET A 636 -4.88 -9.39 -26.47
C MET A 636 -6.09 -10.16 -27.01
N ASP A 637 -7.11 -10.43 -26.19
CA ASP A 637 -8.30 -11.15 -26.65
C ASP A 637 -9.04 -10.38 -27.75
N THR A 638 -9.14 -11.00 -28.93
CA THR A 638 -9.70 -10.37 -30.13
C THR A 638 -11.14 -9.89 -29.97
N ARG A 639 -11.95 -10.50 -29.09
CA ARG A 639 -13.35 -10.09 -28.86
C ARG A 639 -13.43 -8.96 -27.83
N VAL A 640 -12.55 -8.95 -26.82
CA VAL A 640 -12.38 -7.77 -25.93
C VAL A 640 -11.91 -6.56 -26.74
N LEU A 641 -10.90 -6.73 -27.59
CA LEU A 641 -10.39 -5.69 -28.49
C LEU A 641 -11.48 -5.21 -29.47
N ALA A 642 -12.26 -6.10 -30.08
CA ALA A 642 -13.35 -5.74 -31.00
C ALA A 642 -14.47 -4.97 -30.28
N THR A 643 -14.86 -5.37 -29.07
CA THR A 643 -15.85 -4.66 -28.26
C THR A 643 -15.36 -3.25 -27.92
N LEU A 644 -14.10 -3.10 -27.47
CA LEU A 644 -13.50 -1.78 -27.20
C LEU A 644 -13.37 -0.92 -28.46
N ALA A 645 -13.00 -1.50 -29.60
CA ALA A 645 -12.92 -0.81 -30.88
C ALA A 645 -14.28 -0.24 -31.32
N ALA A 646 -15.35 -1.03 -31.15
CA ALA A 646 -16.73 -0.65 -31.46
C ALA A 646 -17.31 0.38 -30.49
N LEU A 647 -16.94 0.33 -29.20
CA LEU A 647 -17.29 1.34 -28.18
C LEU A 647 -16.62 2.70 -28.41
N GLY A 648 -15.54 2.75 -29.21
CA GLY A 648 -14.80 3.98 -29.52
C GLY A 648 -13.45 4.12 -28.81
N SER A 649 -12.92 3.05 -28.19
CA SER A 649 -11.60 3.07 -27.55
C SER A 649 -10.49 3.32 -28.55
N SER A 650 -9.49 4.10 -28.16
CA SER A 650 -8.17 4.06 -28.78
C SER A 650 -7.35 2.91 -28.18
N PHE A 651 -6.10 2.72 -28.60
CA PHE A 651 -5.23 1.62 -28.14
C PHE A 651 -3.80 2.07 -27.91
N ASP A 652 -3.21 1.59 -26.82
CA ASP A 652 -1.76 1.56 -26.60
C ASP A 652 -1.23 0.19 -27.03
N CYS A 653 -0.20 0.20 -27.86
CA CYS A 653 0.49 -1.00 -28.35
C CYS A 653 1.98 -0.93 -27.99
N ALA A 654 2.55 -2.04 -27.48
CA ALA A 654 3.97 -2.15 -27.14
C ALA A 654 4.84 -2.87 -28.19
N SER A 655 4.23 -3.44 -29.23
CA SER A 655 4.89 -4.19 -30.31
C SER A 655 4.12 -4.13 -31.65
N PRO A 656 4.77 -4.46 -32.79
CA PRO A 656 4.07 -4.52 -34.08
C PRO A 656 2.91 -5.51 -34.10
N THR A 657 3.02 -6.65 -33.40
CA THR A 657 1.96 -7.66 -33.30
C THR A 657 0.67 -7.10 -32.70
N GLU A 658 0.79 -6.20 -31.72
CA GLU A 658 -0.36 -5.53 -31.11
C GLU A 658 -0.99 -4.51 -32.08
N VAL A 659 -0.16 -3.77 -32.82
CA VAL A 659 -0.61 -2.83 -33.87
C VAL A 659 -1.34 -3.59 -34.99
N ASP A 660 -0.76 -4.68 -35.49
CA ASP A 660 -1.37 -5.53 -36.51
C ASP A 660 -2.71 -6.12 -36.04
N ALA A 661 -2.78 -6.58 -34.78
CA ALA A 661 -4.02 -7.08 -34.19
C ALA A 661 -5.11 -6.00 -34.12
N VAL A 662 -4.78 -4.78 -33.69
CA VAL A 662 -5.72 -3.65 -33.62
C VAL A 662 -6.16 -3.19 -35.02
N ILE A 663 -5.24 -3.05 -35.97
CA ILE A 663 -5.55 -2.67 -37.36
C ILE A 663 -6.39 -3.75 -38.06
N SER A 664 -6.19 -5.03 -37.75
CA SER A 664 -7.01 -6.14 -38.31
C SER A 664 -8.51 -6.04 -37.99
N LEU A 665 -8.86 -5.31 -36.92
CA LEU A 665 -10.25 -5.03 -36.51
C LEU A 665 -10.84 -3.80 -37.22
N GLY A 666 -10.13 -3.19 -38.17
CA GLY A 666 -10.54 -1.98 -38.88
C GLY A 666 -10.32 -0.69 -38.09
N VAL A 667 -9.52 -0.71 -37.03
CA VAL A 667 -9.16 0.49 -36.27
C VAL A 667 -8.15 1.32 -37.07
N SER A 668 -8.43 2.60 -37.23
CA SER A 668 -7.57 3.53 -37.96
C SER A 668 -6.28 3.87 -37.16
N PRO A 669 -5.09 3.97 -37.79
CA PRO A 669 -3.82 4.18 -37.07
C PRO A 669 -3.71 5.43 -36.21
N ASP A 670 -4.54 6.46 -36.41
CA ASP A 670 -4.63 7.66 -35.55
C ASP A 670 -5.20 7.36 -34.15
N ARG A 671 -5.93 6.25 -33.99
CA ARG A 671 -6.42 5.72 -32.70
C ARG A 671 -5.38 4.83 -31.99
N ILE A 672 -4.13 4.79 -32.46
CA ILE A 672 -3.05 3.97 -31.90
C ILE A 672 -1.91 4.87 -31.40
N ILE A 673 -1.40 4.58 -30.21
CA ILE A 673 -0.10 5.08 -29.72
C ILE A 673 0.88 3.91 -29.57
N TYR A 674 2.11 4.09 -30.06
CA TYR A 674 3.21 3.15 -29.81
C TYR A 674 3.95 3.54 -28.53
N ALA A 675 3.39 3.26 -27.35
CA ALA A 675 3.84 3.84 -26.08
C ALA A 675 4.98 3.07 -25.36
N ASN A 676 5.67 2.16 -26.05
CA ASN A 676 6.93 1.59 -25.57
C ASN A 676 8.07 2.64 -25.65
N PRO A 677 8.71 3.05 -24.54
CA PRO A 677 9.77 4.06 -24.58
C PRO A 677 11.04 3.57 -25.29
N CYS A 678 11.36 2.27 -25.23
CA CYS A 678 12.62 1.69 -25.69
C CYS A 678 12.40 0.69 -26.83
N LYS A 679 12.31 1.18 -28.07
CA LYS A 679 11.86 0.39 -29.23
C LYS A 679 13.02 -0.30 -29.95
N LEU A 680 12.77 -1.49 -30.50
CA LEU A 680 13.70 -2.12 -31.43
C LEU A 680 13.65 -1.37 -32.79
N PRO A 681 14.80 -1.06 -33.43
CA PRO A 681 14.84 -0.33 -34.71
C PRO A 681 13.89 -0.89 -35.79
N ARG A 682 13.86 -2.22 -35.95
CA ARG A 682 12.96 -2.91 -36.90
C ARG A 682 11.47 -2.79 -36.54
N HIS A 683 11.12 -2.64 -35.26
CA HIS A 683 9.73 -2.50 -34.82
C HIS A 683 9.24 -1.07 -35.00
N LEU A 684 10.08 -0.08 -34.69
CA LEU A 684 9.80 1.33 -34.96
C LEU A 684 9.53 1.58 -36.45
N ALA A 685 10.41 1.09 -37.33
CA ALA A 685 10.21 1.22 -38.77
C ALA A 685 8.94 0.50 -39.29
N ALA A 686 8.58 -0.66 -38.73
CA ALA A 686 7.36 -1.39 -39.09
C ALA A 686 6.08 -0.67 -38.64
N VAL A 687 6.04 -0.17 -37.40
CA VAL A 687 4.87 0.52 -36.84
C VAL A 687 4.66 1.88 -37.52
N ALA A 688 5.73 2.64 -37.79
CA ALA A 688 5.66 3.84 -38.61
C ALA A 688 5.17 3.53 -40.05
N GLY A 689 5.65 2.44 -40.65
CA GLY A 689 5.18 1.96 -41.95
C GLY A 689 3.70 1.54 -41.99
N SER A 690 3.11 1.23 -40.83
CA SER A 690 1.67 0.96 -40.67
C SER A 690 0.82 2.22 -40.51
N GLY A 691 1.42 3.41 -40.60
CA GLY A 691 0.74 4.70 -40.51
C GLY A 691 0.49 5.21 -39.09
N VAL A 692 0.97 4.51 -38.05
CA VAL A 692 0.90 4.99 -36.66
C VAL A 692 1.85 6.18 -36.51
N SER A 693 1.34 7.30 -36.00
CA SER A 693 2.02 8.60 -36.04
C SER A 693 2.47 9.14 -34.67
N LEU A 694 2.18 8.43 -33.57
CA LEU A 694 2.50 8.84 -32.20
C LEU A 694 3.23 7.75 -31.41
N THR A 695 4.31 8.12 -30.71
CA THR A 695 5.11 7.20 -29.86
C THR A 695 5.67 7.90 -28.63
N THR A 696 6.16 7.17 -27.63
CA THR A 696 6.83 7.72 -26.44
C THR A 696 8.36 7.66 -26.54
N PHE A 697 9.06 8.44 -25.73
CA PHE A 697 10.51 8.33 -25.50
C PHE A 697 10.88 8.84 -24.11
N ASP A 698 11.99 8.36 -23.54
CA ASP A 698 12.58 8.86 -22.28
C ASP A 698 14.11 9.03 -22.35
N SER A 699 14.75 8.83 -23.50
CA SER A 699 16.21 8.90 -23.64
C SER A 699 16.69 9.47 -24.99
N VAL A 700 17.90 10.04 -25.00
CA VAL A 700 18.51 10.64 -26.21
C VAL A 700 18.72 9.60 -27.32
N GLY A 701 19.18 8.39 -26.98
CA GLY A 701 19.37 7.31 -27.95
C GLY A 701 18.07 6.79 -28.58
N GLU A 702 16.91 7.09 -27.97
CA GLU A 702 15.61 6.86 -28.60
C GLU A 702 15.26 7.98 -29.60
N LEU A 703 15.53 9.25 -29.26
CA LEU A 703 15.35 10.37 -30.19
C LEU A 703 16.22 10.23 -31.45
N GLU A 704 17.48 9.82 -31.31
CA GLU A 704 18.38 9.56 -32.44
C GLU A 704 17.81 8.47 -33.36
N LYS A 705 17.27 7.40 -32.76
CA LYS A 705 16.63 6.27 -33.46
C LYS A 705 15.34 6.67 -34.16
N ILE A 706 14.54 7.56 -33.57
CA ILE A 706 13.31 8.10 -34.16
C ILE A 706 13.65 9.06 -35.31
N SER A 707 14.57 10.01 -35.11
CA SER A 707 15.07 10.92 -36.16
C SER A 707 15.60 10.16 -37.38
N ALA A 708 16.29 9.03 -37.17
CA ALA A 708 16.88 8.23 -38.24
C ALA A 708 15.90 7.28 -38.98
N LEU A 709 14.81 6.82 -38.34
CA LEU A 709 13.98 5.71 -38.85
C LEU A 709 12.48 6.03 -38.97
N ALA A 710 12.00 7.05 -38.27
CA ALA A 710 10.60 7.45 -38.24
C ALA A 710 10.45 8.98 -37.98
N PRO A 711 11.12 9.87 -38.75
CA PRO A 711 11.17 11.31 -38.47
C PRO A 711 9.80 12.00 -38.53
N GLU A 712 8.83 11.43 -39.26
CA GLU A 712 7.45 11.93 -39.36
C GLU A 712 6.60 11.64 -38.10
N MET A 713 7.07 10.80 -37.16
CA MET A 713 6.32 10.50 -35.94
C MET A 713 6.41 11.64 -34.92
N LYS A 714 5.25 12.04 -34.40
CA LYS A 714 5.11 12.86 -33.19
C LYS A 714 5.57 12.03 -31.98
N VAL A 715 6.28 12.65 -31.03
CA VAL A 715 6.74 11.97 -29.81
C VAL A 715 6.19 12.59 -28.54
N LEU A 716 5.90 11.76 -27.53
CA LEU A 716 5.61 12.17 -26.16
C LEU A 716 6.82 11.91 -25.27
N LEU A 717 7.27 12.91 -24.51
CA LEU A 717 8.29 12.71 -23.48
C LEU A 717 7.65 11.95 -22.31
N ARG A 718 8.11 10.74 -22.00
CA ARG A 718 7.69 9.99 -20.82
C ARG A 718 8.45 10.48 -19.60
N LEU A 719 7.73 10.99 -18.62
CA LEU A 719 8.26 11.39 -17.32
C LEU A 719 8.25 10.25 -16.33
N ARG A 720 9.13 10.36 -15.34
CA ARG A 720 9.10 9.53 -14.14
C ARG A 720 7.89 9.90 -13.28
N ALA A 721 7.08 8.92 -12.95
CA ALA A 721 6.10 8.97 -11.87
C ALA A 721 6.14 7.63 -11.12
N ASP A 722 6.04 7.68 -9.80
CA ASP A 722 5.97 6.50 -8.94
C ASP A 722 4.81 6.70 -7.96
N ASP A 723 3.81 5.81 -7.96
CA ASP A 723 2.98 5.57 -6.78
C ASP A 723 3.69 4.48 -5.94
N PRO A 724 4.23 4.80 -4.74
CA PRO A 724 4.94 3.83 -3.91
C PRO A 724 4.07 2.64 -3.48
N ASP A 725 2.76 2.85 -3.41
CA ASP A 725 1.77 1.89 -2.88
C ASP A 725 1.11 1.05 -4.00
N ALA A 726 1.53 1.25 -5.26
CA ALA A 726 1.01 0.51 -6.42
C ALA A 726 1.53 -0.93 -6.49
N ARG A 727 0.62 -1.88 -6.81
CA ARG A 727 0.91 -3.33 -6.92
C ARG A 727 2.14 -3.65 -7.80
N CYS A 728 2.37 -2.87 -8.86
CA CYS A 728 3.64 -2.90 -9.60
C CYS A 728 4.16 -1.48 -9.90
N VAL A 729 5.20 -1.06 -9.19
CA VAL A 729 5.99 0.14 -9.52
C VAL A 729 6.78 -0.10 -10.82
N LEU A 730 6.72 0.85 -11.76
CA LEU A 730 7.34 0.72 -13.09
C LEU A 730 8.46 1.73 -13.38
N GLY A 731 8.52 2.84 -12.63
CA GLY A 731 9.41 3.96 -12.92
C GLY A 731 10.90 3.65 -12.72
N ASN A 732 11.22 2.64 -11.92
CA ASN A 732 12.54 2.03 -11.77
C ASN A 732 13.13 1.43 -13.06
N LYS A 733 12.38 1.44 -14.19
CA LYS A 733 12.87 1.09 -15.53
C LYS A 733 12.65 2.19 -16.60
N TYR A 734 11.72 3.12 -16.40
CA TYR A 734 11.24 4.03 -17.45
C TYR A 734 10.84 5.41 -16.94
N GLY A 735 10.97 6.40 -17.83
CA GLY A 735 10.54 7.78 -17.60
C GLY A 735 11.65 8.68 -17.06
N ALA A 736 11.77 9.86 -17.65
CA ALA A 736 12.79 10.85 -17.34
C ALA A 736 12.59 11.48 -15.95
N GLU A 737 13.67 11.58 -15.17
CA GLU A 737 13.70 12.32 -13.90
C GLU A 737 13.72 13.84 -14.17
N PRO A 738 13.33 14.71 -13.22
CA PRO A 738 13.18 16.17 -13.46
C PRO A 738 14.41 16.89 -14.02
N ALA A 739 15.62 16.42 -13.72
CA ALA A 739 16.86 17.00 -14.24
C ALA A 739 17.09 16.70 -15.75
N GLU A 740 16.50 15.62 -16.28
CA GLU A 740 16.72 15.14 -17.64
C GLU A 740 15.80 15.82 -18.67
N VAL A 741 14.62 16.28 -18.23
CA VAL A 741 13.57 16.87 -19.08
C VAL A 741 14.13 17.94 -20.03
N LYS A 742 14.88 18.92 -19.51
CA LYS A 742 15.47 19.98 -20.34
C LYS A 742 16.49 19.44 -21.35
N VAL A 743 17.35 18.51 -20.94
CA VAL A 743 18.38 17.88 -21.79
C VAL A 743 17.73 17.10 -22.94
N LEU A 744 16.63 16.41 -22.67
CA LEU A 744 15.85 15.63 -23.64
C LEU A 744 15.10 16.53 -24.63
N LEU A 745 14.46 17.61 -24.17
CA LEU A 745 13.79 18.60 -25.02
C LEU A 745 14.79 19.34 -25.93
N GLU A 746 15.96 19.72 -25.40
CA GLU A 746 17.06 20.28 -26.19
C GLU A 746 17.62 19.26 -27.21
N ALA A 747 17.71 17.98 -26.85
CA ALA A 747 18.14 16.93 -27.78
C ALA A 747 17.14 16.74 -28.93
N ALA A 748 15.83 16.70 -28.63
CA ALA A 748 14.80 16.59 -29.65
C ALA A 748 14.82 17.80 -30.60
N LYS A 749 15.00 19.02 -30.05
CA LYS A 749 15.18 20.24 -30.84
C LYS A 749 16.38 20.19 -31.79
N ARG A 750 17.53 19.66 -31.33
CA ARG A 750 18.73 19.46 -32.18
C ARG A 750 18.53 18.41 -33.28
N LEU A 751 17.74 17.38 -33.01
CA LEU A 751 17.48 16.24 -33.92
C LEU A 751 16.26 16.46 -34.84
N GLY A 752 15.58 17.61 -34.75
CA GLY A 752 14.39 17.92 -35.54
C GLY A 752 13.14 17.10 -35.19
N VAL A 753 13.14 16.40 -34.05
CA VAL A 753 12.05 15.50 -33.65
C VAL A 753 10.91 16.29 -33.00
N ASN A 754 9.68 16.09 -33.48
CA ASN A 754 8.51 16.84 -33.01
C ASN A 754 7.98 16.30 -31.67
N VAL A 755 8.41 16.93 -30.56
CA VAL A 755 7.86 16.65 -29.22
C VAL A 755 6.48 17.28 -29.10
N ASN A 756 5.46 16.46 -29.23
CA ASN A 756 4.06 16.87 -29.33
C ASN A 756 3.30 16.77 -27.99
N GLY A 757 3.99 16.43 -26.91
CA GLY A 757 3.38 16.24 -25.61
C GLY A 757 4.23 15.48 -24.59
N VAL A 758 3.55 15.06 -23.52
CA VAL A 758 4.14 14.40 -22.35
C VAL A 758 3.29 13.20 -21.98
N SER A 759 3.93 12.13 -21.48
CA SER A 759 3.28 10.98 -20.86
C SER A 759 3.86 10.69 -19.47
N PHE A 760 3.10 10.02 -18.60
CA PHE A 760 3.63 9.39 -17.38
C PHE A 760 2.87 8.09 -17.10
N HIS A 761 3.27 7.32 -16.09
CA HIS A 761 2.50 6.15 -15.61
C HIS A 761 2.86 5.84 -14.17
N VAL A 762 1.95 6.04 -13.22
CA VAL A 762 2.25 5.99 -11.77
C VAL A 762 2.62 4.59 -11.26
N GLY A 763 1.93 3.53 -11.74
CA GLY A 763 2.16 2.15 -11.31
C GLY A 763 0.94 1.28 -11.65
N SER A 764 1.10 -0.05 -11.79
CA SER A 764 -0.03 -0.96 -12.08
C SER A 764 -0.80 -1.27 -10.80
N GLY A 765 -2.12 -1.07 -10.78
CA GLY A 765 -2.91 -1.21 -9.53
C GLY A 765 -2.50 -0.14 -8.52
N ALA A 766 -2.51 1.11 -8.95
CA ALA A 766 -2.21 2.29 -8.13
C ALA A 766 -3.35 2.56 -7.13
N THR A 767 -2.97 2.96 -5.92
CA THR A 767 -3.86 3.18 -4.77
C THR A 767 -3.78 4.62 -4.26
N ASN A 768 -2.90 5.46 -4.80
CA ASN A 768 -2.74 6.85 -4.36
C ASN A 768 -3.23 7.87 -5.42
N PRO A 769 -4.39 8.52 -5.25
CA PRO A 769 -4.85 9.59 -6.15
C PRO A 769 -3.89 10.78 -6.25
N LEU A 770 -3.09 11.05 -5.22
CA LEU A 770 -2.14 12.16 -5.20
C LEU A 770 -0.92 11.90 -6.10
N ALA A 771 -0.58 10.63 -6.38
CA ALA A 771 0.48 10.31 -7.34
C ALA A 771 0.12 10.78 -8.77
N PHE A 772 -1.17 10.75 -9.13
CA PHE A 772 -1.64 11.34 -10.39
C PHE A 772 -1.58 12.88 -10.37
N ARG A 773 -1.87 13.53 -9.24
CA ARG A 773 -1.70 14.99 -9.08
C ARG A 773 -0.24 15.40 -9.26
N GLU A 774 0.67 14.76 -8.55
CA GLU A 774 2.11 15.06 -8.58
C GLU A 774 2.70 14.82 -9.98
N ALA A 775 2.24 13.78 -10.69
CA ALA A 775 2.63 13.52 -12.07
C ALA A 775 2.05 14.54 -13.08
N LEU A 776 0.81 15.03 -12.87
CA LEU A 776 0.23 16.13 -13.66
C LEU A 776 0.97 17.45 -13.44
N GLU A 777 1.39 17.75 -12.21
CA GLU A 777 2.19 18.93 -11.88
C GLU A 777 3.59 18.86 -12.52
N PHE A 778 4.23 17.70 -12.52
CA PHE A 778 5.49 17.49 -13.23
C PHE A 778 5.31 17.58 -14.76
N ALA A 779 4.20 17.07 -15.30
CA ALA A 779 3.87 17.22 -16.72
C ALA A 779 3.71 18.71 -17.12
N ARG A 780 3.09 19.54 -16.28
CA ARG A 780 2.96 20.99 -16.51
C ARG A 780 4.34 21.65 -16.65
N VAL A 781 5.26 21.36 -15.74
CA VAL A 781 6.65 21.84 -15.79
C VAL A 781 7.35 21.43 -17.09
N ALA A 782 7.13 20.21 -17.59
CA ALA A 782 7.70 19.75 -18.86
C ALA A 782 7.09 20.45 -20.10
N PHE A 783 5.78 20.75 -20.09
CA PHE A 783 5.11 21.57 -21.11
C PHE A 783 5.70 22.99 -21.16
N ASP A 784 5.89 23.63 -20.00
CA ASP A 784 6.38 25.00 -19.94
C ASP A 784 7.87 25.09 -20.29
N ALA A 785 8.69 24.12 -19.88
CA ALA A 785 10.09 24.01 -20.32
C ALA A 785 10.22 23.85 -21.86
N ALA A 786 9.30 23.13 -22.51
CA ALA A 786 9.29 23.01 -23.97
C ALA A 786 8.92 24.34 -24.66
N LYS A 787 7.98 25.08 -24.10
CA LYS A 787 7.56 26.42 -24.53
C LYS A 787 8.67 27.45 -24.37
N GLU A 788 9.39 27.46 -23.25
CA GLU A 788 10.60 28.29 -23.03
C GLU A 788 11.71 27.98 -24.05
N LEU A 789 11.93 26.69 -24.32
CA LEU A 789 12.88 26.25 -25.35
C LEU A 789 12.42 26.59 -26.78
N GLY A 790 11.22 27.13 -26.99
CA GLY A 790 10.70 27.46 -28.31
C GLY A 790 10.57 26.23 -29.22
N LEU A 791 10.08 25.11 -28.66
CA LEU A 791 9.57 23.98 -29.43
C LEU A 791 8.16 24.29 -29.98
N PRO A 792 7.63 23.49 -30.93
CA PRO A 792 6.23 23.54 -31.29
C PRO A 792 5.31 23.37 -30.07
N PRO A 793 4.09 23.94 -30.06
CA PRO A 793 3.13 23.71 -28.99
C PRO A 793 2.84 22.22 -28.79
N MET A 794 2.92 21.76 -27.56
CA MET A 794 2.49 20.41 -27.18
C MET A 794 0.97 20.32 -27.19
N GLU A 795 0.42 19.32 -27.88
CA GLU A 795 -1.03 19.14 -28.07
C GLU A 795 -1.61 18.01 -27.21
N VAL A 796 -0.77 17.14 -26.64
CA VAL A 796 -1.19 15.86 -26.03
C VAL A 796 -0.61 15.69 -24.63
N LEU A 797 -1.48 15.31 -23.69
CA LEU A 797 -1.10 14.87 -22.34
C LEU A 797 -1.61 13.44 -22.14
N ASP A 798 -0.72 12.52 -21.80
CA ASP A 798 -1.05 11.13 -21.51
C ASP A 798 -0.83 10.82 -20.03
N ILE A 799 -1.91 10.54 -19.30
CA ILE A 799 -1.85 10.23 -17.86
C ILE A 799 -1.53 8.74 -17.59
N GLY A 800 -1.28 7.96 -18.63
CA GLY A 800 -0.87 6.56 -18.53
C GLY A 800 -1.92 5.64 -17.93
N GLY A 801 -1.45 4.53 -17.39
CA GLY A 801 -2.27 3.50 -16.75
C GLY A 801 -2.17 3.52 -15.23
N GLY A 802 -2.76 2.49 -14.63
CA GLY A 802 -2.69 2.21 -13.19
C GLY A 802 -4.03 1.98 -12.52
N PHE A 803 -5.10 2.50 -13.12
CA PHE A 803 -6.49 2.35 -12.71
C PHE A 803 -6.87 0.87 -12.44
N SER A 804 -7.43 0.62 -11.25
CA SER A 804 -7.84 -0.69 -10.76
C SER A 804 -9.25 -1.08 -11.23
N GLY A 805 -9.52 -2.37 -11.40
CA GLY A 805 -10.85 -2.89 -11.74
C GLY A 805 -11.77 -3.12 -10.53
N SER A 806 -11.28 -2.93 -9.31
CA SER A 806 -12.00 -3.31 -8.08
C SER A 806 -13.34 -2.58 -7.94
N ILE A 807 -14.40 -3.35 -7.68
CA ILE A 807 -15.66 -2.89 -7.09
C ILE A 807 -16.02 -3.97 -6.07
N LYS A 808 -15.57 -3.79 -4.82
CA LYS A 808 -15.99 -4.64 -3.71
C LYS A 808 -17.40 -4.26 -3.28
N ALA A 809 -18.21 -5.25 -2.93
CA ALA A 809 -19.59 -5.06 -2.44
C ALA A 809 -19.90 -5.91 -1.21
N ASP A 810 -18.88 -6.62 -0.71
CA ASP A 810 -18.91 -7.76 0.19
C ASP A 810 -17.92 -7.59 1.36
N ASP A 811 -16.73 -7.02 1.12
CA ASP A 811 -15.81 -6.61 2.20
C ASP A 811 -16.31 -5.35 2.93
N ALA A 812 -17.30 -5.52 3.79
CA ALA A 812 -17.85 -4.47 4.66
C ALA A 812 -16.95 -4.19 5.88
N SER A 813 -15.65 -3.99 5.66
CA SER A 813 -14.74 -3.33 6.60
C SER A 813 -14.64 -1.84 6.26
N ASN A 814 -14.86 -0.96 7.24
CA ASN A 814 -14.64 0.48 7.04
C ASN A 814 -13.14 0.75 6.82
N ASP A 815 -12.75 1.15 5.60
CA ASP A 815 -11.88 2.30 5.30
C ASP A 815 -11.43 2.34 3.82
N ASP A 816 -11.44 3.53 3.22
CA ASP A 816 -10.52 4.03 2.17
C ASP A 816 -10.10 3.13 0.97
N ASP A 817 -10.95 2.24 0.44
CA ASP A 817 -10.63 1.52 -0.82
C ASP A 817 -10.72 2.43 -2.07
N VAL A 818 -9.62 2.52 -2.84
CA VAL A 818 -9.45 3.56 -3.87
C VAL A 818 -10.08 3.16 -5.21
N THR A 819 -11.38 3.47 -5.29
CA THR A 819 -12.18 3.37 -6.52
C THR A 819 -11.72 4.33 -7.62
N LEU A 820 -12.09 4.05 -8.87
CA LEU A 820 -11.88 4.98 -9.99
C LEU A 820 -12.44 6.39 -9.71
N ALA A 821 -13.53 6.51 -8.95
CA ALA A 821 -14.12 7.81 -8.62
C ALA A 821 -13.17 8.71 -7.80
N ALA A 822 -12.36 8.14 -6.89
CA ALA A 822 -11.38 8.89 -6.11
C ALA A 822 -10.24 9.42 -6.99
N VAL A 823 -9.65 8.54 -7.81
CA VAL A 823 -8.59 8.92 -8.77
C VAL A 823 -9.12 9.93 -9.79
N ALA A 824 -10.29 9.67 -10.38
CA ALA A 824 -10.92 10.56 -11.35
C ALA A 824 -11.28 11.93 -10.74
N GLY A 825 -11.73 11.96 -9.49
CA GLY A 825 -11.99 13.19 -8.75
C GLY A 825 -10.75 14.09 -8.66
N GLU A 826 -9.57 13.53 -8.39
CA GLU A 826 -8.34 14.31 -8.30
C GLU A 826 -7.71 14.63 -9.67
N VAL A 827 -7.76 13.69 -10.61
CA VAL A 827 -7.36 13.91 -12.01
C VAL A 827 -8.17 15.05 -12.64
N ASN A 828 -9.50 15.05 -12.51
CA ASN A 828 -10.33 16.11 -13.11
C ASN A 828 -10.01 17.50 -12.53
N LYS A 829 -9.85 17.63 -11.19
CA LYS A 829 -9.43 18.90 -10.56
C LYS A 829 -8.08 19.38 -11.08
N SER A 830 -7.11 18.47 -11.16
CA SER A 830 -5.74 18.81 -11.56
C SER A 830 -5.65 19.11 -13.07
N LEU A 831 -6.43 18.44 -13.92
CA LEU A 831 -6.58 18.79 -15.33
C LEU A 831 -7.23 20.16 -15.51
N GLU A 832 -8.21 20.55 -14.70
CA GLU A 832 -8.83 21.88 -14.81
C GLU A 832 -7.87 22.99 -14.34
N ARG A 833 -7.08 22.73 -13.30
CA ARG A 833 -6.08 23.68 -12.75
C ARG A 833 -4.83 23.86 -13.63
N LEU A 834 -4.35 22.78 -14.27
CA LEU A 834 -3.02 22.75 -14.91
C LEU A 834 -3.09 22.68 -16.44
N PHE A 835 -4.21 22.19 -16.99
CA PHE A 835 -4.42 21.99 -18.43
C PHE A 835 -5.88 22.33 -18.80
N PRO A 836 -6.37 23.55 -18.51
CA PRO A 836 -7.77 23.93 -18.75
C PRO A 836 -8.17 23.71 -20.21
N GLU A 837 -9.43 23.38 -20.46
CA GLU A 837 -9.89 23.00 -21.82
C GLU A 837 -9.66 24.09 -22.88
N ALA A 838 -9.57 25.36 -22.45
CA ALA A 838 -9.22 26.50 -23.29
C ALA A 838 -7.78 26.48 -23.86
N GLU A 839 -6.84 25.69 -23.31
CA GLU A 839 -5.53 25.45 -23.92
C GLU A 839 -5.58 24.46 -25.10
N GLY A 840 -6.68 23.72 -25.27
CA GLY A 840 -6.87 22.77 -26.37
C GLY A 840 -6.05 21.47 -26.24
N VAL A 841 -5.40 21.23 -25.11
CA VAL A 841 -4.59 20.02 -24.86
C VAL A 841 -5.51 18.79 -24.80
N ARG A 842 -5.26 17.82 -25.69
CA ARG A 842 -5.97 16.54 -25.76
C ARG A 842 -5.43 15.59 -24.70
N VAL A 843 -6.27 15.23 -23.73
CA VAL A 843 -5.90 14.30 -22.65
C VAL A 843 -6.26 12.86 -23.03
N ILE A 844 -5.29 11.95 -22.87
CA ILE A 844 -5.41 10.51 -23.11
C ILE A 844 -4.89 9.72 -21.90
N SER A 845 -5.09 8.40 -21.89
CA SER A 845 -4.62 7.48 -20.84
C SER A 845 -4.36 6.07 -21.37
N GLU A 846 -3.58 5.24 -20.67
CA GLU A 846 -3.26 3.83 -21.00
C GLU A 846 -3.97 2.77 -20.09
N PRO A 847 -5.30 2.77 -19.89
CA PRO A 847 -5.95 1.81 -18.99
C PRO A 847 -5.97 0.38 -19.57
N GLY A 848 -5.15 -0.51 -19.00
CA GLY A 848 -5.22 -1.97 -19.24
C GLY A 848 -6.13 -2.70 -18.25
N ARG A 849 -5.64 -2.90 -17.02
CA ARG A 849 -6.28 -3.69 -15.96
C ARG A 849 -7.77 -3.39 -15.79
N TYR A 850 -8.12 -2.11 -15.65
CA TYR A 850 -9.50 -1.60 -15.48
C TYR A 850 -10.55 -2.23 -16.42
N PHE A 851 -10.20 -2.47 -17.69
CA PHE A 851 -11.11 -3.05 -18.69
C PHE A 851 -11.06 -4.58 -18.74
N ALA A 852 -9.91 -5.18 -18.44
CA ALA A 852 -9.64 -6.59 -18.72
C ALA A 852 -9.72 -7.50 -17.49
N GLU A 853 -9.42 -7.01 -16.29
CA GLU A 853 -9.26 -7.84 -15.08
C GLU A 853 -10.54 -8.61 -14.75
N ALA A 854 -11.64 -7.91 -14.49
CA ALA A 854 -12.90 -8.50 -14.05
C ALA A 854 -13.71 -9.21 -15.14
N CYS A 855 -13.36 -9.07 -16.44
CA CYS A 855 -14.15 -9.66 -17.52
C CYS A 855 -13.81 -11.11 -17.83
N VAL A 856 -12.81 -11.72 -17.17
CA VAL A 856 -12.42 -13.12 -17.39
C VAL A 856 -12.49 -13.92 -16.08
N THR A 857 -13.09 -15.10 -16.15
CA THR A 857 -13.07 -16.13 -15.09
C THR A 857 -12.45 -17.40 -15.65
N LEU A 858 -11.54 -18.01 -14.90
CA LEU A 858 -10.89 -19.29 -15.23
C LEU A 858 -11.53 -20.41 -14.41
N ALA A 859 -11.92 -21.51 -15.06
CA ALA A 859 -12.34 -22.75 -14.41
C ALA A 859 -11.28 -23.83 -14.64
N CYS A 860 -10.85 -24.50 -13.56
CA CYS A 860 -9.87 -25.60 -13.60
C CYS A 860 -10.39 -26.83 -12.85
N MET A 861 -10.25 -28.01 -13.46
CA MET A 861 -10.58 -29.29 -12.84
C MET A 861 -9.47 -29.75 -11.90
N ILE A 862 -9.83 -30.28 -10.74
CA ILE A 862 -8.95 -31.09 -9.88
C ILE A 862 -8.75 -32.44 -10.57
N PHE A 863 -7.57 -32.64 -11.18
CA PHE A 863 -7.26 -33.87 -11.93
C PHE A 863 -6.55 -34.93 -11.06
N SER A 864 -5.99 -34.54 -9.92
CA SER A 864 -5.39 -35.45 -8.95
C SER A 864 -5.51 -34.89 -7.52
N ARG A 865 -5.48 -35.79 -6.53
CA ARG A 865 -5.44 -35.45 -5.11
C ARG A 865 -4.50 -36.38 -4.35
N ARG A 866 -3.89 -35.89 -3.27
CA ARG A 866 -3.22 -36.68 -2.24
C ARG A 866 -3.76 -36.23 -0.88
N ILE A 867 -4.09 -37.18 -0.03
CA ILE A 867 -4.49 -36.97 1.36
C ILE A 867 -3.46 -37.67 2.24
N ARG A 868 -3.13 -37.07 3.37
CA ARG A 868 -2.17 -37.53 4.38
C ARG A 868 -2.74 -37.29 5.77
N SER A 869 -2.34 -38.11 6.74
CA SER A 869 -2.79 -37.97 8.13
C SER A 869 -1.66 -38.18 9.13
N THR A 870 -1.87 -37.71 10.35
CA THR A 870 -1.03 -38.07 11.51
C THR A 870 -1.36 -39.48 12.03
N GLU A 871 -2.59 -39.96 11.83
CA GLU A 871 -3.08 -41.26 12.33
C GLU A 871 -2.42 -42.46 11.63
N ASP A 872 -2.17 -42.35 10.31
CA ASP A 872 -1.44 -43.34 9.51
C ASP A 872 0.05 -43.01 9.34
N GLY A 873 0.53 -41.93 9.97
CA GLY A 873 1.93 -41.48 9.91
C GLY A 873 2.39 -40.98 8.53
N SER A 874 1.48 -40.70 7.60
CA SER A 874 1.82 -40.27 6.23
C SER A 874 2.06 -38.76 6.07
N LEU A 875 1.69 -37.96 7.09
CA LEU A 875 1.90 -36.52 7.14
C LEU A 875 3.19 -36.16 7.91
N ALA A 876 4.16 -35.50 7.25
CA ALA A 876 5.33 -34.99 7.94
C ALA A 876 5.01 -33.67 8.69
N PRO A 877 5.72 -33.34 9.79
CA PRO A 877 5.50 -32.10 10.52
C PRO A 877 5.69 -30.87 9.62
N GLY A 878 4.65 -30.03 9.52
CA GLY A 878 4.65 -28.82 8.70
C GLY A 878 4.24 -29.01 7.23
N GLU A 879 3.79 -30.21 6.82
CA GLU A 879 3.11 -30.40 5.54
C GLU A 879 1.59 -30.16 5.65
N ASP A 880 0.96 -29.76 4.54
CA ASP A 880 -0.51 -29.77 4.40
C ASP A 880 -1.05 -31.20 4.33
N SER A 881 -2.17 -31.42 5.03
CA SER A 881 -2.89 -32.71 5.07
C SER A 881 -3.53 -33.09 3.74
N HIS A 882 -3.91 -32.11 2.93
CA HIS A 882 -4.58 -32.28 1.65
C HIS A 882 -3.80 -31.57 0.55
N GLN A 883 -3.65 -32.20 -0.60
CA GLN A 883 -2.93 -31.66 -1.75
C GLN A 883 -3.74 -31.92 -3.01
N TYR A 884 -4.17 -30.86 -3.68
CA TYR A 884 -4.96 -30.92 -4.92
C TYR A 884 -4.11 -30.46 -6.09
N PHE A 885 -4.27 -31.08 -7.26
CA PHE A 885 -3.58 -30.70 -8.49
C PHE A 885 -4.61 -30.28 -9.53
N VAL A 886 -4.48 -29.06 -10.06
CA VAL A 886 -5.41 -28.47 -11.03
C VAL A 886 -4.78 -28.21 -12.38
N SER A 887 -5.62 -28.22 -13.41
CA SER A 887 -5.28 -28.20 -14.84
C SER A 887 -4.60 -26.92 -15.38
N ASP A 888 -4.38 -25.90 -14.55
CA ASP A 888 -3.66 -24.66 -14.87
C ASP A 888 -2.87 -24.20 -13.64
N GLY A 889 -1.87 -23.32 -13.80
CA GLY A 889 -0.97 -22.94 -12.70
C GLY A 889 -0.07 -21.75 -13.02
N LEU A 890 1.01 -21.60 -12.25
CA LEU A 890 1.93 -20.45 -12.30
C LEU A 890 2.59 -20.27 -13.66
N TYR A 891 2.78 -21.35 -14.42
CA TYR A 891 3.37 -21.28 -15.76
C TYR A 891 2.36 -20.99 -16.87
N GLY A 892 1.06 -21.12 -16.57
CA GLY A 892 -0.05 -20.85 -17.49
C GLY A 892 -0.76 -19.55 -17.14
N MET A 893 -2.04 -19.62 -16.81
CA MET A 893 -2.88 -18.45 -16.55
C MET A 893 -2.59 -17.74 -15.22
N MET A 894 -1.97 -18.40 -14.24
CA MET A 894 -1.76 -17.85 -12.88
C MET A 894 -0.35 -17.25 -12.68
N ASN A 895 0.39 -17.01 -13.77
CA ASN A 895 1.68 -16.34 -13.74
C ASN A 895 1.63 -14.90 -13.15
N SER A 896 0.44 -14.30 -13.13
CA SER A 896 0.15 -13.02 -12.46
C SER A 896 0.48 -13.03 -10.95
N ILE A 897 0.46 -14.19 -10.29
CA ILE A 897 0.92 -14.32 -8.89
C ILE A 897 2.42 -13.96 -8.79
N MET A 898 3.23 -14.37 -9.77
CA MET A 898 4.68 -14.13 -9.80
C MET A 898 5.05 -12.77 -10.42
N TYR A 899 4.39 -12.37 -11.50
CA TYR A 899 4.78 -11.21 -12.33
C TYR A 899 3.94 -9.94 -12.13
N ASP A 900 2.70 -10.08 -11.64
CA ASP A 900 1.78 -8.97 -11.38
C ASP A 900 1.50 -8.81 -9.87
N HIS A 901 2.14 -9.62 -9.01
CA HIS A 901 1.91 -9.73 -7.57
C HIS A 901 0.42 -9.86 -7.20
N ALA A 902 -0.32 -10.63 -7.99
CA ALA A 902 -1.75 -10.79 -7.83
C ALA A 902 -2.10 -11.86 -6.77
N THR A 903 -2.82 -11.46 -5.71
CA THR A 903 -3.55 -12.41 -4.85
C THR A 903 -4.73 -12.98 -5.64
N VAL A 904 -4.80 -14.31 -5.79
CA VAL A 904 -5.94 -14.98 -6.44
C VAL A 904 -6.81 -15.68 -5.39
N ASN A 905 -8.11 -15.49 -5.48
CA ASN A 905 -9.11 -16.23 -4.71
C ASN A 905 -9.77 -17.27 -5.62
N SER A 906 -10.25 -18.38 -5.06
CA SER A 906 -10.98 -19.40 -5.81
C SER A 906 -12.29 -19.79 -5.10
N ARG A 907 -13.27 -20.23 -5.91
CA ARG A 907 -14.60 -20.66 -5.48
C ARG A 907 -14.81 -22.12 -5.88
N LEU A 908 -15.44 -22.90 -5.00
CA LEU A 908 -15.52 -24.35 -5.12
C LEU A 908 -16.78 -24.79 -5.87
N LEU A 909 -16.61 -25.58 -6.95
CA LEU A 909 -17.70 -26.31 -7.59
C LEU A 909 -17.49 -27.84 -7.38
N PRO A 910 -17.98 -28.39 -6.25
CA PRO A 910 -17.76 -29.78 -5.82
C PRO A 910 -18.68 -30.77 -6.56
N VAL A 911 -18.59 -30.79 -7.89
CA VAL A 911 -19.44 -31.58 -8.80
C VAL A 911 -19.36 -33.08 -8.52
N ALA A 912 -18.15 -33.62 -8.41
CA ALA A 912 -17.90 -35.04 -8.24
C ALA A 912 -18.04 -35.49 -6.77
N THR A 913 -17.67 -34.63 -5.80
CA THR A 913 -17.90 -34.91 -4.38
C THR A 913 -19.40 -34.97 -4.06
N ASN A 914 -20.20 -34.02 -4.55
CA ASN A 914 -21.66 -34.06 -4.38
C ASN A 914 -22.28 -35.26 -5.12
N ALA A 915 -21.81 -35.57 -6.33
CA ALA A 915 -22.26 -36.76 -7.07
C ALA A 915 -22.05 -38.06 -6.26
N ALA A 916 -20.91 -38.20 -5.59
CA ALA A 916 -20.60 -39.36 -4.75
C ALA A 916 -21.45 -39.40 -3.47
N ALA A 917 -21.58 -38.27 -2.76
CA ALA A 917 -22.40 -38.15 -1.55
C ALA A 917 -23.87 -38.52 -1.82
N LEU A 918 -24.44 -37.98 -2.90
CA LEU A 918 -25.81 -38.28 -3.35
C LEU A 918 -25.99 -39.71 -3.84
N ALA A 919 -24.94 -40.34 -4.39
CA ALA A 919 -24.97 -41.76 -4.77
C ALA A 919 -24.92 -42.70 -3.55
N ALA A 920 -24.25 -42.29 -2.47
CA ALA A 920 -24.24 -42.98 -1.18
C ALA A 920 -25.51 -42.69 -0.33
N GLY A 921 -26.34 -41.73 -0.72
CA GLY A 921 -27.51 -41.29 0.04
C GLY A 921 -27.19 -40.37 1.22
N ASN A 922 -25.95 -39.89 1.34
CA ASN A 922 -25.51 -38.98 2.39
C ASN A 922 -25.77 -37.53 1.94
N VAL A 923 -26.86 -36.93 2.41
CA VAL A 923 -27.24 -35.54 2.08
C VAL A 923 -26.49 -34.51 2.91
N ASP A 924 -26.00 -34.87 4.10
CA ASP A 924 -25.32 -33.95 5.02
C ASP A 924 -23.86 -33.66 4.61
N ALA A 925 -23.31 -34.44 3.66
CA ALA A 925 -21.98 -34.26 3.06
C ALA A 925 -21.99 -33.49 1.73
N VAL A 926 -23.10 -32.84 1.36
CA VAL A 926 -23.23 -32.04 0.13
C VAL A 926 -22.69 -30.63 0.35
N ILE A 927 -21.71 -30.20 -0.47
CA ILE A 927 -21.04 -28.89 -0.34
C ILE A 927 -21.65 -27.89 -1.34
N PRO A 928 -21.98 -26.64 -0.95
CA PRO A 928 -22.49 -25.60 -1.85
C PRO A 928 -21.52 -25.13 -2.95
N ALA A 929 -22.08 -24.53 -4.01
CA ALA A 929 -21.34 -23.99 -5.15
C ALA A 929 -20.58 -22.66 -4.91
N ASN A 930 -20.82 -22.01 -3.77
CA ASN A 930 -20.39 -20.64 -3.50
C ASN A 930 -19.44 -20.52 -2.28
N VAL A 931 -18.80 -21.62 -1.90
CA VAL A 931 -17.75 -21.62 -0.86
C VAL A 931 -16.46 -21.06 -1.47
N TYR A 932 -15.79 -20.15 -0.77
CA TYR A 932 -14.46 -19.65 -1.13
C TYR A 932 -13.36 -20.52 -0.49
N ALA A 933 -12.20 -20.61 -1.13
CA ALA A 933 -11.03 -21.23 -0.50
C ALA A 933 -10.55 -20.34 0.67
N GLY A 934 -10.52 -20.89 1.89
CA GLY A 934 -10.29 -20.15 3.13
C GLY A 934 -11.55 -19.90 3.98
N ASP A 935 -12.73 -19.91 3.37
CA ASP A 935 -14.01 -19.76 4.09
C ASP A 935 -14.43 -21.06 4.80
N ASP A 936 -15.16 -20.90 5.90
CA ASP A 936 -15.87 -22.01 6.51
C ASP A 936 -17.04 -22.49 5.64
N ALA A 937 -16.94 -23.73 5.16
CA ALA A 937 -17.98 -24.37 4.36
C ALA A 937 -19.24 -24.68 5.20
N VAL A 938 -20.12 -23.68 5.39
CA VAL A 938 -21.40 -23.84 6.09
C VAL A 938 -22.42 -24.54 5.18
N VAL A 939 -22.84 -25.74 5.59
CA VAL A 939 -23.81 -26.60 4.92
C VAL A 939 -25.11 -26.60 5.74
N GLY A 940 -25.96 -25.60 5.49
CA GLY A 940 -27.18 -25.41 6.25
C GLY A 940 -26.88 -25.13 7.73
N ASN A 941 -27.33 -26.00 8.63
CA ASN A 941 -27.09 -25.87 10.08
C ASN A 941 -25.80 -26.59 10.56
N SER A 942 -24.98 -27.14 9.65
CA SER A 942 -23.74 -27.85 9.99
C SER A 942 -22.55 -27.26 9.25
N ARG A 943 -21.38 -27.20 9.89
CA ARG A 943 -20.12 -26.73 9.29
C ARG A 943 -19.37 -27.94 8.75
N ALA A 944 -19.20 -28.03 7.43
CA ALA A 944 -18.45 -29.13 6.83
C ALA A 944 -16.98 -29.05 7.27
N LYS A 945 -16.39 -30.22 7.56
CA LYS A 945 -15.02 -30.32 8.07
C LYS A 945 -14.03 -29.86 7.00
N THR A 946 -13.30 -28.79 7.30
CA THR A 946 -12.20 -28.26 6.48
C THR A 946 -10.85 -28.82 6.95
N TYR A 947 -9.85 -28.70 6.08
CA TYR A 947 -8.50 -29.22 6.23
C TYR A 947 -7.46 -28.25 5.66
N PRO A 948 -6.26 -28.12 6.28
CA PRO A 948 -5.13 -27.43 5.69
C PRO A 948 -4.74 -28.09 4.36
N SER A 949 -4.81 -27.31 3.29
CA SER A 949 -4.71 -27.76 1.90
C SER A 949 -3.72 -26.92 1.07
N THR A 950 -2.88 -27.61 0.28
CA THR A 950 -2.14 -27.00 -0.83
C THR A 950 -2.86 -27.25 -2.15
N VAL A 951 -2.86 -26.27 -3.06
CA VAL A 951 -3.30 -26.43 -4.45
C VAL A 951 -2.11 -26.19 -5.38
N PHE A 952 -1.79 -27.18 -6.20
CA PHE A 952 -0.71 -27.17 -7.18
C PHE A 952 -1.25 -27.06 -8.61
N GLY A 953 -0.46 -26.48 -9.52
CA GLY A 953 -0.69 -26.55 -10.95
C GLY A 953 -0.32 -27.91 -11.58
N PRO A 954 -0.31 -28.00 -12.93
CA PRO A 954 -0.13 -29.26 -13.65
C PRO A 954 1.33 -29.58 -13.99
N THR A 955 2.28 -28.69 -13.72
CA THR A 955 3.68 -28.85 -14.18
C THR A 955 4.50 -29.79 -13.30
N CYS A 956 5.74 -30.08 -13.69
CA CYS A 956 6.65 -30.90 -12.91
C CYS A 956 7.51 -30.09 -11.92
N ASP A 957 7.21 -28.81 -11.71
CA ASP A 957 7.94 -27.96 -10.76
C ASP A 957 7.25 -27.93 -9.38
N GLY A 958 8.02 -28.10 -8.31
CA GLY A 958 7.52 -27.99 -6.93
C GLY A 958 7.19 -26.55 -6.51
N LEU A 959 7.57 -25.56 -7.31
CA LEU A 959 7.20 -24.16 -7.16
C LEU A 959 5.80 -23.84 -7.71
N ASP A 960 5.18 -24.71 -8.52
CA ASP A 960 3.87 -24.51 -9.16
C ASP A 960 2.71 -24.64 -8.14
N LYS A 961 2.70 -23.76 -7.14
CA LYS A 961 1.70 -23.64 -6.08
C LYS A 961 0.80 -22.42 -6.31
N ILE A 962 -0.48 -22.59 -6.01
CA ILE A 962 -1.54 -21.60 -6.23
C ILE A 962 -2.16 -21.18 -4.88
N HIS A 963 -2.37 -22.16 -4.00
CA HIS A 963 -2.81 -21.98 -2.61
C HIS A 963 -1.96 -22.87 -1.70
N GLU A 964 -1.71 -22.44 -0.47
CA GLU A 964 -0.91 -23.14 0.55
C GLU A 964 -1.50 -22.85 1.93
N GLN A 965 -1.47 -23.82 2.86
CA GLN A 965 -2.08 -23.71 4.20
C GLN A 965 -3.58 -23.28 4.19
N THR A 966 -4.28 -23.49 3.08
CA THR A 966 -5.60 -22.92 2.86
C THR A 966 -6.69 -23.87 3.35
N ALA A 967 -7.66 -23.37 4.13
CA ALA A 967 -8.77 -24.17 4.62
C ALA A 967 -9.71 -24.54 3.46
N MET A 968 -9.85 -25.85 3.19
CA MET A 968 -10.77 -26.38 2.17
C MET A 968 -11.46 -27.64 2.71
N PRO A 969 -12.71 -27.96 2.31
CA PRO A 969 -13.29 -29.27 2.56
C PRO A 969 -12.52 -30.39 1.83
N GLU A 970 -12.80 -31.66 2.15
CA GLU A 970 -12.29 -32.76 1.32
C GLU A 970 -12.95 -32.72 -0.07
N LEU A 971 -12.14 -32.54 -1.12
CA LEU A 971 -12.55 -32.51 -2.53
C LEU A 971 -12.03 -33.74 -3.29
N THR A 972 -12.69 -34.12 -4.38
CA THR A 972 -12.36 -35.31 -5.18
C THR A 972 -11.95 -34.97 -6.61
N VAL A 973 -11.38 -35.95 -7.31
CA VAL A 973 -10.98 -35.80 -8.71
C VAL A 973 -12.23 -35.62 -9.58
N GLY A 974 -12.28 -34.53 -10.35
CA GLY A 974 -13.46 -34.10 -11.12
C GLY A 974 -14.27 -32.97 -10.48
N ASP A 975 -13.92 -32.53 -9.25
CA ASP A 975 -14.35 -31.23 -8.71
C ASP A 975 -13.60 -30.08 -9.42
N TRP A 976 -14.11 -28.86 -9.30
CA TRP A 976 -13.61 -27.69 -10.02
C TRP A 976 -13.32 -26.51 -9.10
N LEU A 977 -12.23 -25.79 -9.38
CA LEU A 977 -11.92 -24.48 -8.78
C LEU A 977 -12.17 -23.38 -9.81
N VAL A 978 -12.87 -22.32 -9.39
CA VAL A 978 -13.25 -21.19 -10.24
C VAL A 978 -12.58 -19.92 -9.74
N PHE A 979 -11.70 -19.34 -10.56
CA PHE A 979 -10.88 -18.17 -10.27
C PHE A 979 -11.44 -16.95 -11.04
N PRO A 980 -12.16 -16.02 -10.37
CA PRO A 980 -12.61 -14.77 -10.99
C PRO A 980 -11.43 -13.79 -11.18
N HIS A 981 -11.67 -12.70 -11.92
CA HIS A 981 -10.71 -11.60 -12.15
C HIS A 981 -9.41 -12.00 -12.90
N MET A 982 -9.41 -13.14 -13.60
CA MET A 982 -8.24 -13.73 -14.26
C MET A 982 -7.94 -13.14 -15.66
N GLY A 983 -8.30 -11.88 -15.89
CA GLY A 983 -8.28 -11.26 -17.22
C GLY A 983 -7.20 -10.22 -17.50
N ALA A 984 -6.42 -9.80 -16.49
CA ALA A 984 -5.33 -8.84 -16.65
C ALA A 984 -3.98 -9.49 -16.36
N TYR A 985 -3.02 -9.36 -17.29
CA TYR A 985 -1.64 -9.88 -17.15
C TYR A 985 -1.55 -11.40 -16.89
N THR A 986 -2.55 -12.16 -17.35
CA THR A 986 -2.61 -13.63 -17.27
C THR A 986 -2.13 -14.26 -18.59
N VAL A 987 -3.02 -14.43 -19.56
CA VAL A 987 -2.73 -15.06 -20.87
C VAL A 987 -1.62 -14.34 -21.67
N SER A 988 -1.38 -13.07 -21.38
CA SER A 988 -0.36 -12.22 -22.03
C SER A 988 1.07 -12.49 -21.57
N ALA A 989 1.26 -13.14 -20.42
CA ALA A 989 2.58 -13.52 -19.88
C ALA A 989 2.70 -15.03 -19.56
N GLY A 990 1.68 -15.82 -19.87
CA GLY A 990 1.69 -17.27 -19.74
C GLY A 990 2.63 -17.96 -20.73
N SER A 991 3.08 -19.16 -20.37
CA SER A 991 4.07 -19.94 -21.11
C SER A 991 3.53 -21.30 -21.54
N ASN A 992 4.30 -22.02 -22.36
CA ASN A 992 4.02 -23.42 -22.72
C ASN A 992 4.99 -24.38 -21.98
N PHE A 993 5.39 -24.05 -20.74
CA PHE A 993 6.25 -24.89 -19.92
C PHE A 993 5.62 -26.28 -19.68
N ASN A 994 6.46 -27.31 -19.54
CA ASN A 994 6.07 -28.73 -19.58
C ASN A 994 5.23 -29.18 -20.81
N GLY A 995 4.96 -28.31 -21.79
CA GLY A 995 4.10 -28.58 -22.95
C GLY A 995 2.64 -28.17 -22.76
N PHE A 996 2.24 -27.62 -21.61
CA PHE A 996 0.87 -27.17 -21.37
C PHE A 996 0.62 -25.82 -22.05
N SER A 997 -0.02 -25.82 -23.22
CA SER A 997 -0.25 -24.59 -23.99
C SER A 997 -1.11 -23.59 -23.23
N CYS A 998 -0.64 -22.34 -23.06
CA CYS A 998 -1.46 -21.25 -22.52
C CYS A 998 -2.36 -20.62 -23.59
N ALA A 999 -1.97 -20.68 -24.87
CA ALA A 999 -2.71 -20.08 -25.98
C ALA A 999 -4.00 -20.85 -26.34
N ASP A 1000 -4.01 -22.17 -26.16
CA ASP A 1000 -5.11 -23.05 -26.63
C ASP A 1000 -6.27 -23.21 -25.62
N VAL A 1001 -6.28 -22.44 -24.52
CA VAL A 1001 -7.36 -22.52 -23.52
C VAL A 1001 -8.67 -22.03 -24.12
N LYS A 1002 -9.67 -22.91 -24.17
CA LYS A 1002 -10.97 -22.63 -24.81
C LYS A 1002 -11.73 -21.52 -24.07
N LYS A 1003 -12.25 -20.56 -24.85
CA LYS A 1003 -12.96 -19.38 -24.34
C LYS A 1003 -14.45 -19.45 -24.66
N PHE A 1004 -15.29 -19.20 -23.67
CA PHE A 1004 -16.74 -19.08 -23.77
C PHE A 1004 -17.14 -17.64 -23.52
N TYR A 1005 -17.57 -16.95 -24.58
CA TYR A 1005 -17.93 -15.55 -24.52
C TYR A 1005 -19.38 -15.38 -24.06
N VAL A 1006 -19.59 -14.44 -23.15
CA VAL A 1006 -20.89 -14.13 -22.56
C VAL A 1006 -21.10 -12.62 -22.52
N CYS A 1007 -22.35 -12.20 -22.28
CA CYS A 1007 -22.69 -10.80 -22.05
C CYS A 1007 -23.74 -10.71 -20.94
N SER A 1008 -23.34 -10.21 -19.77
CA SER A 1008 -24.26 -9.89 -18.67
C SER A 1008 -24.85 -8.47 -18.79
N PRO A 1009 -26.02 -8.20 -18.17
CA PRO A 1009 -26.57 -6.85 -18.04
C PRO A 1009 -26.00 -6.06 -16.83
N SER A 1010 -25.45 -6.74 -15.82
CA SER A 1010 -25.04 -6.17 -14.53
C SER A 1010 -23.82 -6.89 -13.96
N ASP A 1011 -22.98 -6.22 -13.17
CA ASP A 1011 -21.91 -6.88 -12.40
C ASP A 1011 -22.44 -7.64 -11.18
N ALA A 1012 -23.65 -7.30 -10.72
CA ALA A 1012 -24.35 -8.02 -9.66
C ALA A 1012 -25.08 -9.28 -10.16
N ASP A 1013 -25.31 -10.21 -9.25
CA ASP A 1013 -26.27 -11.30 -9.41
C ASP A 1013 -27.73 -10.78 -9.34
N PRO A 1014 -28.70 -11.47 -9.94
CA PRO A 1014 -30.11 -11.08 -9.86
C PRO A 1014 -30.61 -11.13 -8.41
N GLU A 1015 -31.35 -10.10 -7.99
CA GLU A 1015 -31.80 -9.96 -6.60
C GLU A 1015 -32.64 -11.17 -6.11
N PRO A 1016 -32.38 -11.69 -4.91
CA PRO A 1016 -33.22 -12.70 -4.28
C PRO A 1016 -34.52 -12.07 -3.78
N VAL A 1017 -35.58 -12.14 -4.59
CA VAL A 1017 -36.92 -11.70 -4.18
C VAL A 1017 -37.42 -12.57 -3.03
N VAL A 1018 -37.38 -12.03 -1.82
CA VAL A 1018 -38.04 -12.58 -0.63
C VAL A 1018 -39.54 -12.74 -0.91
N ARG A 1019 -40.12 -13.87 -0.49
CA ARG A 1019 -41.55 -14.20 -0.60
C ARG A 1019 -42.20 -14.34 0.75
#